data_AF-E6UWF0-F1
#
_entry.id   AF-E6UWF0-F1
#
_cell.length_a   1.000
_cell.length_b   1.000
_cell.length_c   1.000
_cell.angle_alpha   90.00
_cell.angle_beta   90.00
_cell.angle_gamma   90.00
#
_symmetry.space_group_name_H-M   'P 1'
#
loop_
_entity.id
_entity.type
_entity.pdbx_description
1 polymer ?
#
loop_
_entity_poly.entity_id
_entity_poly.type
_entity_poly.pdbx_seq_one_letter_code
_entity_poly.pdbx_strand_id
1 'polypeptide(L)'
;MPYLTRKIPHALSVVTLALLAACGGGGGGGSSGGLGFLPPASGGNGGGNPPPAASTTLSGTVATGAAFAGAALTVFDQTGAKVCEVTTTPEGTYTCSLPAGTKAPLVIQAVRDDLTLYSTTASTATGTTNVTPLTTIIVAQLAPNGDPSKLAAAIQADAGAVTAGSIGDQVAKLVAALQPLLTALNLSIDPMSGEFQANGSGQDRVLDSINVSVRPDGTASNIEITVKALPAGEESAPVSIVFRSGDATIAPLPAVDAAALVQPPTPAMVQALLARINACYALPLEQRVDSPINQDGNAFGTAANVVAPECRTLFVGDNPENFVAAGISIGRAAGGARRPFDSLFRFGPTNLKHDRGNFEYFYPNGDIALTYRWTDVVGNTDNDVFNAKVVDGTLKLTGNSNAYRAFVRPQLEKKDFLKHPNLVYHSAGYALSVDNVLSQGSPIFSKVVATTASLPGKELVLVPRDGLTTLVLTSDGTANGTPLNSSVWRMAARYADPAQPGNPSQFETGNLFAAPQYTDEQLGKIADQTVWKLEFFHAAGGENTVQYVRTFSRAPTVAEAVQTPLVELAPALRAELLQETEGVARGIVFPAPIPSDPDANNIDFSADGNLDGWVVPGGALAPTTFLVSGRGPNNNRFTDSITVRTTARKAIIYCQPVNTQSDNHCTQVAPNIYQYAQGASVSTFVFTARTARQVDVRKNFEVWTVTLP
;
A
#
# COMPACT_ATOMS: atom_id res chain seq x y z
N MET A 1 29.85 32.62 18.18
CA MET A 1 28.77 31.60 18.21
C MET A 1 28.65 31.12 16.78
N PRO A 2 29.23 29.96 16.43
CA PRO A 2 29.70 29.80 15.06
C PRO A 2 28.52 29.60 14.11
N TYR A 3 28.45 30.54 13.17
CA TYR A 3 27.67 30.51 11.95
C TYR A 3 28.00 29.26 11.14
N LEU A 4 26.98 28.54 10.67
CA LEU A 4 27.09 27.58 9.56
C LEU A 4 26.01 27.87 8.52
N THR A 5 26.16 29.03 7.88
CA THR A 5 25.83 29.19 6.47
C THR A 5 27.10 29.67 5.78
N ARG A 6 27.86 28.73 5.21
CA ARG A 6 28.86 29.05 4.19
C ARG A 6 28.45 28.38 2.89
N LYS A 7 27.56 29.04 2.16
CA LYS A 7 27.43 28.88 0.71
C LYS A 7 28.79 29.22 0.08
N ILE A 8 29.34 28.34 -0.74
CA ILE A 8 30.40 28.70 -1.68
C ILE A 8 29.69 29.05 -3.02
N PRO A 9 29.93 30.24 -3.59
CA PRO A 9 29.31 30.67 -4.83
C PRO A 9 29.93 29.98 -6.04
N HIS A 10 29.11 29.76 -7.06
CA HIS A 10 29.52 29.32 -8.39
C HIS A 10 30.61 30.21 -8.99
N ALA A 11 31.62 29.59 -9.60
CA ALA A 11 32.43 30.21 -10.64
C ALA A 11 32.51 29.25 -11.84
N LEU A 12 31.99 29.72 -12.98
CA LEU A 12 32.26 29.17 -14.31
C LEU A 12 33.78 29.08 -14.55
N SER A 13 34.25 28.01 -15.20
CA SER A 13 35.08 28.20 -16.40
C SER A 13 35.13 26.94 -17.27
N VAL A 14 34.68 27.15 -18.51
CA VAL A 14 35.08 26.58 -19.81
C VAL A 14 36.40 25.79 -19.81
N VAL A 15 36.47 24.68 -20.58
CA VAL A 15 37.48 24.45 -21.64
C VAL A 15 37.44 23.01 -22.22
N THR A 16 37.30 22.99 -23.55
CA THR A 16 37.73 22.03 -24.62
C THR A 16 37.19 20.61 -24.74
N LEU A 17 36.43 20.48 -25.84
CA LEU A 17 36.48 19.41 -26.83
C LEU A 17 37.93 19.19 -27.35
N ALA A 18 38.42 17.95 -27.34
CA ALA A 18 39.50 17.49 -28.20
C ALA A 18 39.38 15.99 -28.46
N LEU A 19 39.17 15.66 -29.73
CA LEU A 19 39.30 14.34 -30.34
C LEU A 19 40.71 13.78 -30.08
N LEU A 20 40.83 12.45 -29.96
CA LEU A 20 41.86 11.72 -30.69
C LEU A 20 41.42 10.27 -30.95
N ALA A 21 41.44 9.94 -32.23
CA ALA A 21 41.31 8.60 -32.79
C ALA A 21 42.68 7.90 -32.84
N ALA A 22 42.67 6.58 -32.73
CA ALA A 22 43.50 5.63 -33.49
C ALA A 22 43.02 4.21 -33.13
N CYS A 23 42.46 3.44 -34.07
CA CYS A 23 43.16 2.60 -35.06
C CYS A 23 43.74 1.33 -34.41
N GLY A 24 43.43 0.10 -34.81
CA GLY A 24 42.64 -0.39 -35.94
C GLY A 24 42.77 -1.92 -36.06
N GLY A 25 42.12 -2.46 -37.09
CA GLY A 25 42.28 -3.83 -37.59
C GLY A 25 41.06 -4.72 -37.29
N GLY A 26 40.28 -5.22 -38.25
CA GLY A 26 40.43 -5.27 -39.71
C GLY A 26 40.20 -6.70 -40.21
N GLY A 27 39.30 -6.86 -41.20
CA GLY A 27 39.06 -8.08 -42.01
C GLY A 27 37.87 -8.90 -41.49
N GLY A 28 36.73 -9.04 -42.18
CA GLY A 28 36.47 -9.24 -43.62
C GLY A 28 35.91 -10.67 -43.77
N GLY A 29 34.88 -11.01 -44.55
CA GLY A 29 33.98 -10.31 -45.46
C GLY A 29 33.13 -11.38 -46.16
N GLY A 30 31.88 -11.04 -46.50
CA GLY A 30 31.03 -11.66 -47.53
C GLY A 30 30.48 -13.07 -47.25
N SER A 31 29.43 -13.52 -47.94
CA SER A 31 28.33 -12.88 -48.66
C SER A 31 27.25 -13.95 -48.81
N SER A 32 26.01 -13.48 -48.87
CA SER A 32 24.86 -14.04 -49.61
C SER A 32 24.94 -15.44 -50.23
N GLY A 33 23.91 -16.24 -49.92
CA GLY A 33 23.00 -16.76 -50.95
C GLY A 33 23.13 -18.23 -51.35
N GLY A 34 21.98 -18.92 -51.28
CA GLY A 34 21.52 -19.71 -52.42
C GLY A 34 21.65 -21.24 -52.36
N LEU A 35 20.48 -21.87 -52.20
CA LEU A 35 19.98 -23.03 -52.94
C LEU A 35 20.65 -24.41 -52.73
N GLY A 36 19.76 -25.41 -52.58
CA GLY A 36 20.07 -26.78 -52.19
C GLY A 36 20.88 -27.60 -53.17
N PHE A 37 21.38 -28.75 -52.68
CA PHE A 37 21.15 -30.08 -53.26
C PHE A 37 21.66 -31.16 -52.28
N LEU A 38 21.11 -32.37 -52.45
CA LEU A 38 21.20 -33.62 -51.68
C LEU A 38 22.63 -34.27 -51.59
N PRO A 39 22.83 -35.37 -50.80
CA PRO A 39 23.99 -35.64 -49.94
C PRO A 39 25.07 -36.54 -50.57
N PRO A 40 26.12 -36.90 -49.80
CA PRO A 40 26.46 -38.32 -49.73
C PRO A 40 26.66 -38.85 -48.30
N ALA A 41 26.35 -40.13 -48.17
CA ALA A 41 26.54 -40.96 -47.00
C ALA A 41 28.02 -41.18 -46.67
N SER A 42 28.33 -41.23 -45.38
CA SER A 42 29.42 -42.04 -44.85
C SER A 42 29.02 -42.58 -43.48
N GLY A 43 29.09 -43.90 -43.35
CA GLY A 43 28.81 -44.62 -42.12
C GLY A 43 29.88 -44.35 -41.05
N GLY A 44 29.47 -44.45 -39.79
CA GLY A 44 30.36 -44.36 -38.64
C GLY A 44 29.66 -44.84 -37.38
N ASN A 45 30.04 -46.05 -36.98
CA ASN A 45 29.75 -46.79 -35.75
C ASN A 45 29.02 -46.05 -34.62
N GLY A 46 27.93 -46.68 -34.18
CA GLY A 46 27.27 -46.40 -32.91
C GLY A 46 28.19 -46.61 -31.72
N GLY A 47 28.61 -45.50 -31.10
CA GLY A 47 28.77 -45.41 -29.66
C GLY A 47 27.54 -44.68 -29.14
N GLY A 48 26.52 -45.43 -28.73
CA GLY A 48 25.36 -44.84 -28.08
C GLY A 48 25.82 -44.10 -26.84
N ASN A 49 25.78 -42.77 -26.87
CA ASN A 49 25.75 -41.99 -25.65
C ASN A 49 24.62 -42.58 -24.79
N PRO A 50 24.85 -42.82 -23.48
CA PRO A 50 23.74 -43.10 -22.57
C PRO A 50 22.65 -42.06 -22.83
N PRO A 51 21.37 -42.44 -22.93
CA PRO A 51 20.30 -41.47 -23.09
C PRO A 51 20.53 -40.38 -22.02
N PRO A 52 20.52 -39.08 -22.37
CA PRO A 52 20.71 -38.02 -21.39
C PRO A 52 19.74 -38.29 -20.25
N ALA A 53 20.26 -38.31 -19.02
CA ALA A 53 19.46 -38.57 -17.83
C ALA A 53 18.20 -37.72 -17.92
N ALA A 54 17.02 -38.35 -17.85
CA ALA A 54 15.75 -37.65 -17.98
C ALA A 54 15.73 -36.52 -16.94
N SER A 55 15.78 -35.27 -17.39
CA SER A 55 15.66 -34.12 -16.51
C SER A 55 14.27 -34.15 -15.91
N THR A 56 14.17 -34.19 -14.58
CA THR A 56 12.87 -34.04 -13.94
C THR A 56 12.40 -32.60 -14.09
N THR A 57 11.11 -32.41 -14.36
CA THR A 57 10.55 -31.09 -14.64
C THR A 57 9.48 -30.75 -13.62
N LEU A 58 9.67 -29.64 -12.93
CA LEU A 58 8.64 -29.03 -12.09
C LEU A 58 7.94 -27.94 -12.91
N SER A 59 6.62 -27.97 -12.98
CA SER A 59 5.83 -26.96 -13.69
C SER A 59 4.65 -26.48 -12.85
N GLY A 60 3.99 -25.41 -13.26
CA GLY A 60 2.77 -24.95 -12.59
C GLY A 60 2.36 -23.55 -13.03
N THR A 61 1.30 -23.06 -12.38
CA THR A 61 0.78 -21.70 -12.60
C THR A 61 0.87 -20.90 -11.30
N VAL A 62 1.35 -19.65 -11.42
CA VAL A 62 1.41 -18.67 -10.35
C VAL A 62 0.30 -17.65 -10.56
N ALA A 63 -0.63 -17.55 -9.61
CA ALA A 63 -1.77 -16.65 -9.75
C ALA A 63 -2.40 -16.27 -8.41
N THR A 64 -3.15 -15.16 -8.43
CA THR A 64 -3.97 -14.64 -7.32
C THR A 64 -5.46 -14.59 -7.67
N GLY A 65 -5.87 -15.37 -8.69
CA GLY A 65 -7.07 -15.16 -9.53
C GLY A 65 -6.68 -14.56 -10.88
N ALA A 66 -5.81 -13.54 -10.85
CA ALA A 66 -5.08 -13.11 -12.03
C ALA A 66 -3.74 -13.84 -12.18
N ALA A 67 -3.32 -14.10 -13.42
CA ALA A 67 -1.98 -14.54 -13.74
C ALA A 67 -0.93 -13.62 -13.08
N PHE A 68 -0.01 -14.21 -12.32
CA PHE A 68 1.05 -13.48 -11.63
C PHE A 68 2.24 -13.23 -12.57
N ALA A 69 1.95 -12.71 -13.77
CA ALA A 69 2.89 -12.52 -14.85
C ALA A 69 4.13 -11.69 -14.45
N GLY A 70 5.29 -12.05 -15.01
CA GLY A 70 6.56 -11.36 -14.75
C GLY A 70 7.14 -11.54 -13.35
N ALA A 71 6.59 -12.43 -12.52
CA ALA A 71 7.14 -12.74 -11.21
C ALA A 71 8.46 -13.50 -11.33
N ALA A 72 9.42 -13.17 -10.46
CA ALA A 72 10.65 -13.92 -10.28
C ALA A 72 10.34 -15.15 -9.43
N LEU A 73 10.46 -16.34 -10.03
CA LEU A 73 10.23 -17.62 -9.37
C LEU A 73 11.56 -18.29 -9.06
N THR A 74 11.75 -18.70 -7.81
CA THR A 74 12.91 -19.45 -7.33
C THR A 74 12.46 -20.75 -6.68
N VAL A 75 13.15 -21.85 -6.98
CA VAL A 75 12.96 -23.14 -6.32
C VAL A 75 14.18 -23.43 -5.45
N PHE A 76 13.95 -23.63 -4.16
CA PHE A 76 14.95 -24.05 -3.18
C PHE A 76 14.79 -25.53 -2.89
N ASP A 77 15.90 -26.26 -2.87
CA ASP A 77 15.92 -27.67 -2.48
C ASP A 77 16.17 -27.86 -0.99
N GLN A 78 16.13 -29.11 -0.53
CA GLN A 78 16.34 -29.48 0.87
C GLN A 78 17.66 -28.98 1.45
N THR A 79 18.68 -28.74 0.62
CA THR A 79 19.99 -28.26 1.07
C THR A 79 20.05 -26.73 1.22
N GLY A 80 18.99 -26.02 0.83
CA GLY A 80 18.94 -24.57 0.70
C GLY A 80 19.50 -24.06 -0.64
N ALA A 81 19.87 -24.97 -1.56
CA ALA A 81 20.39 -24.57 -2.86
C ALA A 81 19.25 -24.08 -3.76
N LYS A 82 19.51 -23.01 -4.51
CA LYS A 82 18.64 -22.58 -5.60
C LYS A 82 18.82 -23.55 -6.77
N VAL A 83 17.80 -24.35 -7.04
CA VAL A 83 17.83 -25.39 -8.10
C VAL A 83 17.08 -24.98 -9.36
N CYS A 84 16.31 -23.88 -9.32
CA CYS A 84 15.72 -23.25 -10.49
C CYS A 84 15.46 -21.76 -10.23
N GLU A 85 15.69 -20.92 -11.23
CA GLU A 85 15.28 -19.51 -11.28
C GLU A 85 14.69 -19.21 -12.66
N VAL A 86 13.43 -18.78 -12.71
CA VAL A 86 12.70 -18.45 -13.94
C VAL A 86 11.78 -17.25 -13.73
N THR A 87 11.33 -16.64 -14.83
CA THR A 87 10.28 -15.62 -14.80
C THR A 87 8.98 -16.23 -15.31
N THR A 88 7.87 -16.00 -14.61
CA THR A 88 6.55 -16.49 -15.05
C THR A 88 6.10 -15.80 -16.34
N THR A 89 5.43 -16.53 -17.22
CA THR A 89 4.87 -16.05 -18.49
C THR A 89 3.72 -15.03 -18.29
N PRO A 90 3.21 -14.37 -19.34
CA PRO A 90 1.98 -13.57 -19.28
C PRO A 90 0.77 -14.32 -18.73
N GLU A 91 0.71 -15.63 -18.93
CA GLU A 91 -0.32 -16.54 -18.42
C GLU A 91 -0.04 -16.99 -16.98
N GLY A 92 1.08 -16.56 -16.38
CA GLY A 92 1.50 -16.93 -15.02
C GLY A 92 2.13 -18.32 -14.92
N THR A 93 2.35 -19.00 -16.04
CA THR A 93 2.91 -20.36 -16.07
C THR A 93 4.43 -20.34 -15.89
N TYR A 94 4.98 -21.46 -15.39
CA TYR A 94 6.41 -21.70 -15.28
C TYR A 94 6.77 -23.16 -15.53
N THR A 95 8.01 -23.39 -15.99
CA THR A 95 8.60 -24.71 -16.15
C THR A 95 10.06 -24.65 -15.70
N CYS A 96 10.44 -25.57 -14.83
CA CYS A 96 11.76 -25.69 -14.21
C CYS A 96 12.33 -27.08 -14.47
N SER A 97 13.44 -27.17 -15.20
CA SER A 97 14.24 -28.40 -15.27
C SER A 97 15.12 -28.50 -14.03
N LEU A 98 14.89 -29.50 -13.19
CA LEU A 98 15.62 -29.68 -11.95
C LEU A 98 16.99 -30.33 -12.23
N PRO A 99 18.10 -29.77 -11.70
CA PRO A 99 19.42 -30.37 -11.79
C PRO A 99 19.44 -31.79 -11.19
N ALA A 100 20.24 -32.66 -11.78
CA ALA A 100 20.52 -33.97 -11.20
C ALA A 100 21.08 -33.81 -9.77
N GLY A 101 20.55 -34.58 -8.83
CA GLY A 101 20.94 -34.51 -7.40
C GLY A 101 20.14 -33.51 -6.56
N THR A 102 19.17 -32.80 -7.14
CA THR A 102 18.16 -32.02 -6.40
C THR A 102 17.51 -32.90 -5.32
N LYS A 103 17.36 -32.38 -4.10
CA LYS A 103 16.76 -33.11 -2.97
C LYS A 103 15.44 -32.50 -2.53
N ALA A 104 14.44 -33.34 -2.30
CA ALA A 104 13.17 -32.93 -1.70
C ALA A 104 13.26 -32.89 -0.16
N PRO A 105 12.41 -32.11 0.52
CA PRO A 105 11.34 -31.24 0.00
C PRO A 105 11.84 -29.98 -0.73
N LEU A 106 11.01 -29.46 -1.64
CA LEU A 106 11.27 -28.23 -2.39
C LEU A 106 10.37 -27.10 -1.89
N VAL A 107 10.90 -25.88 -1.83
CA VAL A 107 10.13 -24.65 -1.60
C VAL A 107 10.16 -23.80 -2.86
N ILE A 108 8.98 -23.39 -3.31
CA ILE A 108 8.81 -22.52 -4.47
C ILE A 108 8.42 -21.14 -3.93
N GLN A 109 9.18 -20.12 -4.32
CA GLN A 109 8.93 -18.73 -3.99
C GLN A 109 8.69 -17.97 -5.30
N ALA A 110 7.58 -17.24 -5.40
CA ALA A 110 7.33 -16.32 -6.49
C ALA A 110 7.21 -14.89 -5.95
N VAL A 111 8.10 -14.01 -6.38
CA VAL A 111 8.16 -12.61 -5.95
C VAL A 111 7.81 -11.71 -7.12
N ARG A 112 6.85 -10.81 -6.91
CA ARG A 112 6.65 -9.64 -7.76
C ARG A 112 6.40 -8.46 -6.87
N ASP A 113 7.39 -7.57 -6.84
CA ASP A 113 7.34 -6.34 -6.06
C ASP A 113 7.18 -6.57 -4.54
N ASP A 114 6.08 -6.10 -3.93
CA ASP A 114 5.77 -6.25 -2.51
C ASP A 114 4.93 -7.50 -2.19
N LEU A 115 4.52 -8.27 -3.21
CA LEU A 115 3.82 -9.55 -3.01
C LEU A 115 4.76 -10.73 -3.24
N THR A 116 4.79 -11.63 -2.25
CA THR A 116 5.46 -12.92 -2.35
C THR A 116 4.47 -14.04 -2.10
N LEU A 117 4.42 -15.01 -3.00
CA LEU A 117 3.64 -16.23 -2.86
C LEU A 117 4.56 -17.43 -2.68
N TYR A 118 4.07 -18.43 -1.96
CA TYR A 118 4.83 -19.63 -1.64
C TYR A 118 4.06 -20.90 -1.98
N SER A 119 4.80 -21.94 -2.33
CA SER A 119 4.31 -23.31 -2.44
C SER A 119 5.41 -24.30 -2.04
N THR A 120 5.08 -25.58 -1.91
CA THR A 120 6.04 -26.62 -1.55
C THR A 120 5.65 -27.97 -2.14
N THR A 121 6.62 -28.85 -2.33
CA THR A 121 6.39 -30.26 -2.71
C THR A 121 7.40 -31.17 -2.03
N ALA A 122 6.98 -32.36 -1.64
CA ALA A 122 7.85 -33.38 -1.04
C ALA A 122 8.52 -34.29 -2.11
N SER A 123 8.44 -33.94 -3.39
CA SER A 123 8.95 -34.75 -4.51
C SER A 123 9.84 -33.94 -5.45
N THR A 124 10.82 -34.61 -6.06
CA THR A 124 11.63 -34.09 -7.18
C THR A 124 11.26 -34.73 -8.52
N ALA A 125 10.25 -35.60 -8.54
CA ALA A 125 9.74 -36.20 -9.76
C ALA A 125 9.06 -35.15 -10.64
N THR A 126 8.97 -35.45 -11.94
CA THR A 126 8.22 -34.59 -12.87
C THR A 126 6.78 -34.43 -12.41
N GLY A 127 6.30 -33.19 -12.32
CA GLY A 127 4.97 -32.90 -11.81
C GLY A 127 4.60 -31.43 -11.80
N THR A 128 3.41 -31.17 -11.24
CA THR A 128 2.83 -29.83 -11.14
C THR A 128 2.83 -29.36 -9.68
N THR A 129 3.28 -28.13 -9.45
CA THR A 129 3.12 -27.42 -8.18
C THR A 129 2.67 -26.00 -8.45
N ASN A 130 1.41 -25.69 -8.18
CA ASN A 130 0.88 -24.35 -8.33
C ASN A 130 1.34 -23.44 -7.20
N VAL A 131 1.38 -22.13 -7.46
CA VAL A 131 1.76 -21.11 -6.47
C VAL A 131 0.65 -20.07 -6.38
N THR A 132 -0.11 -20.12 -5.29
CA THR A 132 -1.32 -19.30 -5.09
C THR A 132 -1.40 -18.80 -3.64
N PRO A 133 -2.33 -17.89 -3.32
CA PRO A 133 -2.59 -17.56 -1.91
C PRO A 133 -2.99 -18.77 -1.06
N LEU A 134 -3.68 -19.78 -1.64
CA LEU A 134 -4.04 -21.00 -0.92
C LEU A 134 -2.83 -21.89 -0.62
N THR A 135 -1.88 -22.02 -1.56
CA THR A 135 -0.62 -22.74 -1.28
C THR A 135 0.24 -21.98 -0.26
N THR A 136 0.15 -20.66 -0.23
CA THR A 136 0.84 -19.83 0.78
C THR A 136 0.31 -20.08 2.19
N ILE A 137 -1.01 -20.30 2.36
CA ILE A 137 -1.60 -20.75 3.63
C ILE A 137 -0.98 -22.08 4.07
N ILE A 138 -0.88 -23.05 3.16
CA ILE A 138 -0.31 -24.38 3.46
C ILE A 138 1.15 -24.25 3.88
N VAL A 139 1.95 -23.45 3.16
CA VAL A 139 3.34 -23.16 3.53
C VAL A 139 3.41 -22.48 4.90
N ALA A 140 2.51 -21.54 5.21
CA ALA A 140 2.45 -20.91 6.53
C ALA A 140 2.15 -21.91 7.65
N GLN A 141 1.27 -22.90 7.41
CA GLN A 141 0.94 -23.94 8.39
C GLN A 141 2.07 -24.94 8.61
N LEU A 142 2.93 -25.14 7.61
CA LEU A 142 4.10 -26.02 7.69
C LEU A 142 5.34 -25.28 8.22
N ALA A 143 5.40 -23.96 8.06
CA ALA A 143 6.54 -23.16 8.46
C ALA A 143 6.65 -23.06 9.98
N PRO A 144 7.89 -23.04 10.52
CA PRO A 144 8.08 -22.64 11.91
C PRO A 144 7.50 -21.24 12.08
N ASN A 145 6.93 -20.96 13.24
CA ASN A 145 6.31 -19.68 13.62
C ASN A 145 5.26 -19.09 12.64
N GLY A 146 4.79 -19.87 11.68
CA GLY A 146 3.79 -19.43 10.71
C GLY A 146 4.30 -18.60 9.54
N ASP A 147 5.58 -18.23 9.48
CA ASP A 147 6.14 -17.37 8.42
C ASP A 147 6.57 -18.19 7.18
N PRO A 148 5.88 -18.07 6.04
CA PRO A 148 6.21 -18.83 4.82
C PRO A 148 7.67 -18.65 4.35
N SER A 149 8.27 -17.48 4.61
CA SER A 149 9.66 -17.20 4.22
C SER A 149 10.69 -18.06 4.95
N LYS A 150 10.30 -18.68 6.07
CA LYS A 150 11.19 -19.50 6.91
C LYS A 150 11.15 -20.98 6.57
N LEU A 151 10.23 -21.43 5.71
CA LEU A 151 10.07 -22.86 5.43
C LEU A 151 11.34 -23.49 4.83
N ALA A 152 12.01 -22.80 3.90
CA ALA A 152 13.22 -23.33 3.26
C ALA A 152 14.34 -23.60 4.28
N ALA A 153 14.58 -22.67 5.21
CA ALA A 153 15.56 -22.84 6.27
C ALA A 153 15.14 -23.94 7.27
N ALA A 154 13.84 -24.10 7.52
CA ALA A 154 13.32 -25.17 8.38
C ALA A 154 13.56 -26.56 7.77
N ILE A 155 13.28 -26.73 6.48
CA ILE A 155 13.56 -27.97 5.74
C ILE A 155 15.06 -28.29 5.73
N GLN A 156 15.91 -27.27 5.61
CA GLN A 156 17.36 -27.45 5.66
C GLN A 156 17.83 -27.98 7.02
N ALA A 157 17.22 -27.49 8.11
CA ALA A 157 17.51 -27.96 9.46
C ALA A 157 16.94 -29.35 9.74
N ASP A 158 15.73 -29.64 9.24
CA ASP A 158 15.06 -30.93 9.37
C ASP A 158 14.22 -31.23 8.12
N ALA A 159 14.69 -32.17 7.30
CA ALA A 159 14.00 -32.61 6.10
C ALA A 159 12.62 -33.21 6.40
N GLY A 160 12.44 -33.78 7.60
CA GLY A 160 11.20 -34.38 8.06
C GLY A 160 10.10 -33.36 8.40
N ALA A 161 10.43 -32.06 8.46
CA ALA A 161 9.46 -31.00 8.71
C ALA A 161 8.37 -30.93 7.64
N VAL A 162 8.68 -31.33 6.40
CA VAL A 162 7.72 -31.37 5.29
C VAL A 162 7.74 -32.75 4.64
N THR A 163 6.57 -33.40 4.61
CA THR A 163 6.36 -34.71 3.98
C THR A 163 5.12 -34.65 3.11
N ALA A 164 4.93 -35.65 2.22
CA ALA A 164 3.69 -35.75 1.45
C ALA A 164 2.45 -35.86 2.37
N GLY A 165 2.58 -36.55 3.51
CA GLY A 165 1.53 -36.66 4.51
C GLY A 165 1.20 -35.32 5.17
N SER A 166 2.21 -34.58 5.64
CA SER A 166 1.97 -33.28 6.28
C SER A 166 1.41 -32.25 5.31
N ILE A 167 1.82 -32.25 4.04
CA ILE A 167 1.18 -31.43 2.99
C ILE A 167 -0.29 -31.84 2.82
N GLY A 168 -0.55 -33.14 2.65
CA GLY A 168 -1.90 -33.68 2.47
C GLY A 168 -2.85 -33.34 3.63
N ASP A 169 -2.36 -33.40 4.87
CA ASP A 169 -3.13 -33.06 6.06
C ASP A 169 -3.54 -31.58 6.07
N GLN A 170 -2.63 -30.66 5.72
CA GLN A 170 -2.95 -29.23 5.64
C GLN A 170 -3.87 -28.90 4.47
N VAL A 171 -3.68 -29.56 3.30
CA VAL A 171 -4.60 -29.46 2.16
C VAL A 171 -6.00 -29.90 2.57
N ALA A 172 -6.15 -31.04 3.26
CA ALA A 172 -7.44 -31.56 3.69
C ALA A 172 -8.15 -30.60 4.65
N LYS A 173 -7.43 -30.03 5.62
CA LYS A 173 -7.98 -29.02 6.54
C LYS A 173 -8.46 -27.77 5.80
N LEU A 174 -7.65 -27.26 4.88
CA LEU A 174 -7.99 -26.06 4.11
C LEU A 174 -9.18 -26.30 3.17
N VAL A 175 -9.21 -27.42 2.45
CA VAL A 175 -10.33 -27.77 1.56
C VAL A 175 -11.62 -27.99 2.37
N ALA A 176 -11.55 -28.63 3.53
CA ALA A 176 -12.69 -28.77 4.43
C ALA A 176 -13.21 -27.41 4.90
N ALA A 177 -12.32 -26.46 5.19
CA ALA A 177 -12.70 -25.11 5.56
C ALA A 177 -13.41 -24.35 4.41
N LEU A 178 -12.97 -24.59 3.16
CA LEU A 178 -13.52 -24.00 1.94
C LEU A 178 -14.79 -24.70 1.41
N GLN A 179 -15.18 -25.85 1.97
CA GLN A 179 -16.25 -26.68 1.44
C GLN A 179 -17.58 -25.93 1.17
N PRO A 180 -18.03 -24.97 2.00
CA PRO A 180 -19.23 -24.18 1.72
C PRO A 180 -19.13 -23.37 0.42
N LEU A 181 -17.97 -22.75 0.15
CA LEU A 181 -17.72 -22.03 -1.11
C LEU A 181 -17.64 -23.00 -2.29
N LEU A 182 -16.90 -24.12 -2.13
CA LEU A 182 -16.75 -25.14 -3.18
C LEU A 182 -18.10 -25.73 -3.58
N THR A 183 -18.99 -25.95 -2.61
CA THR A 183 -20.36 -26.42 -2.84
C THR A 183 -21.19 -25.38 -3.58
N ALA A 184 -21.11 -24.09 -3.17
CA ALA A 184 -21.82 -23.00 -3.83
C ALA A 184 -21.35 -22.78 -5.29
N LEU A 185 -20.08 -23.06 -5.59
CA LEU A 185 -19.51 -23.01 -6.94
C LEU A 185 -19.69 -24.32 -7.73
N ASN A 186 -20.13 -25.40 -7.08
CA ASN A 186 -20.17 -26.76 -7.64
C ASN A 186 -18.80 -27.22 -8.18
N LEU A 187 -17.75 -27.09 -7.36
CA LEU A 187 -16.37 -27.40 -7.71
C LEU A 187 -15.70 -28.31 -6.67
N SER A 188 -14.65 -29.01 -7.11
CA SER A 188 -13.64 -29.65 -6.26
C SER A 188 -12.27 -29.21 -6.74
N ILE A 189 -11.31 -28.99 -5.84
CA ILE A 189 -9.97 -28.50 -6.18
C ILE A 189 -8.89 -29.33 -5.49
N ASP A 190 -7.72 -29.42 -6.13
CA ASP A 190 -6.45 -29.72 -5.48
C ASP A 190 -5.58 -28.45 -5.56
N PRO A 191 -5.47 -27.67 -4.47
CA PRO A 191 -4.80 -26.38 -4.50
C PRO A 191 -3.30 -26.49 -4.83
N MET A 192 -2.69 -27.66 -4.62
CA MET A 192 -1.24 -27.85 -4.76
C MET A 192 -0.86 -28.35 -6.16
N SER A 193 -1.41 -29.48 -6.62
CA SER A 193 -0.96 -30.15 -7.86
C SER A 193 -2.02 -30.31 -8.94
N GLY A 194 -3.23 -29.79 -8.71
CA GLY A 194 -4.34 -29.82 -9.67
C GLY A 194 -4.00 -29.07 -10.96
N GLU A 195 -4.69 -29.42 -12.05
CA GLU A 195 -4.60 -28.62 -13.28
C GLU A 195 -5.11 -27.19 -13.00
N PHE A 196 -4.31 -26.19 -13.37
CA PHE A 196 -4.63 -24.81 -13.06
C PHE A 196 -4.23 -23.84 -14.17
N GLN A 197 -5.20 -23.04 -14.59
CA GLN A 197 -5.06 -21.96 -15.57
C GLN A 197 -5.72 -20.71 -15.01
N ALA A 198 -5.08 -19.55 -15.12
CA ALA A 198 -5.62 -18.27 -14.67
C ALA A 198 -6.63 -17.69 -15.69
N ASN A 199 -7.78 -18.35 -15.85
CA ASN A 199 -8.78 -18.06 -16.87
C ASN A 199 -10.22 -17.86 -16.33
N GLY A 200 -10.40 -17.77 -15.02
CA GLY A 200 -11.68 -17.59 -14.34
C GLY A 200 -12.55 -18.85 -14.22
N SER A 201 -12.00 -20.04 -14.51
CA SER A 201 -12.70 -21.32 -14.39
C SER A 201 -12.01 -22.28 -13.40
N GLY A 202 -12.69 -23.36 -13.00
CA GLY A 202 -12.12 -24.37 -12.11
C GLY A 202 -11.54 -23.78 -10.82
N GLN A 203 -10.29 -24.13 -10.49
CA GLN A 203 -9.59 -23.58 -9.33
C GLN A 203 -9.44 -22.05 -9.37
N ASP A 204 -9.33 -21.46 -10.56
CA ASP A 204 -9.22 -20.00 -10.68
C ASP A 204 -10.50 -19.30 -10.26
N ARG A 205 -11.66 -19.89 -10.57
CA ARG A 205 -12.96 -19.38 -10.11
C ARG A 205 -13.01 -19.30 -8.58
N VAL A 206 -12.36 -20.22 -7.87
CA VAL A 206 -12.26 -20.19 -6.40
C VAL A 206 -11.39 -19.00 -5.95
N LEU A 207 -10.21 -18.81 -6.55
CA LEU A 207 -9.32 -17.69 -6.25
C LEU A 207 -9.96 -16.33 -6.56
N ASP A 208 -10.65 -16.22 -7.69
CA ASP A 208 -11.44 -15.06 -8.09
C ASP A 208 -12.58 -14.74 -7.12
N SER A 209 -13.04 -15.74 -6.37
CA SER A 209 -14.13 -15.61 -5.40
C SER A 209 -13.64 -15.32 -3.98
N ILE A 210 -12.33 -15.25 -3.72
CA ILE A 210 -11.80 -15.02 -2.38
C ILE A 210 -10.69 -13.97 -2.34
N ASN A 211 -10.55 -13.35 -1.17
CA ASN A 211 -9.35 -12.66 -0.73
C ASN A 211 -8.70 -13.47 0.38
N VAL A 212 -7.38 -13.58 0.34
CA VAL A 212 -6.59 -14.31 1.34
C VAL A 212 -5.59 -13.36 1.97
N SER A 213 -5.45 -13.44 3.29
CA SER A 213 -4.37 -12.79 4.03
C SER A 213 -3.62 -13.80 4.88
N VAL A 214 -2.29 -13.65 4.93
CA VAL A 214 -1.40 -14.41 5.80
C VAL A 214 -0.46 -13.41 6.45
N ARG A 215 -0.51 -13.29 7.78
CA ARG A 215 0.24 -12.29 8.55
C ARG A 215 1.00 -12.93 9.71
N PRO A 216 2.31 -13.18 9.53
CA PRO A 216 3.16 -13.67 10.61
C PRO A 216 3.24 -12.66 11.76
N ASP A 217 3.18 -13.16 12.99
CA ASP A 217 3.28 -12.36 14.21
C ASP A 217 4.52 -12.69 15.06
N GLY A 218 5.37 -13.58 14.55
CA GLY A 218 6.58 -14.06 15.19
C GLY A 218 6.40 -15.39 15.94
N THR A 219 5.16 -15.83 16.16
CA THR A 219 4.83 -17.11 16.81
C THR A 219 3.92 -18.02 15.96
N ALA A 220 3.00 -17.43 15.22
CA ALA A 220 2.21 -18.07 14.17
C ALA A 220 1.89 -17.02 13.10
N SER A 221 1.05 -17.39 12.12
CA SER A 221 0.39 -16.43 11.23
C SER A 221 -1.09 -16.31 11.57
N ASN A 222 -1.61 -15.08 11.62
CA ASN A 222 -3.05 -14.86 11.48
C ASN A 222 -3.42 -14.98 10.00
N ILE A 223 -4.43 -15.81 9.72
CA ILE A 223 -4.87 -16.13 8.36
C ILE A 223 -6.35 -15.80 8.26
N GLU A 224 -6.73 -15.14 7.17
CA GLU A 224 -8.13 -14.90 6.84
C GLU A 224 -8.42 -15.26 5.38
N ILE A 225 -9.57 -15.89 5.17
CA ILE A 225 -10.17 -16.09 3.86
C ILE A 225 -11.51 -15.37 3.84
N THR A 226 -11.65 -14.37 2.96
CA THR A 226 -12.88 -13.61 2.76
C THR A 226 -13.48 -13.93 1.41
N VAL A 227 -14.77 -14.25 1.35
CA VAL A 227 -15.51 -14.49 0.10
C VAL A 227 -15.95 -13.16 -0.53
N LYS A 228 -15.69 -13.00 -1.82
CA LYS A 228 -16.08 -11.85 -2.64
C LYS A 228 -17.54 -11.98 -3.13
N ALA A 229 -18.45 -12.17 -2.20
CA ALA A 229 -19.89 -12.24 -2.48
C ALA A 229 -20.52 -10.84 -2.60
N LEU A 230 -21.59 -10.73 -3.38
CA LEU A 230 -22.45 -9.54 -3.41
C LEU A 230 -23.09 -9.35 -2.02
N PRO A 231 -22.87 -8.22 -1.33
CA PRO A 231 -23.46 -8.01 -0.02
C PRO A 231 -24.98 -7.87 -0.12
N ALA A 232 -25.71 -8.43 0.87
CA ALA A 232 -27.17 -8.30 0.94
C ALA A 232 -27.65 -6.85 1.25
N GLY A 233 -26.74 -5.98 1.68
CA GLY A 233 -27.02 -4.60 2.08
C GLY A 233 -25.74 -3.89 2.49
N GLU A 234 -25.81 -2.57 2.71
CA GLU A 234 -24.65 -1.73 3.03
C GLU A 234 -23.97 -2.11 4.36
N GLU A 235 -24.74 -2.61 5.33
CA GLU A 235 -24.24 -3.02 6.66
C GLU A 235 -23.77 -4.48 6.72
N SER A 236 -23.95 -5.24 5.65
CA SER A 236 -23.66 -6.67 5.64
C SER A 236 -22.17 -6.93 5.85
N ALA A 237 -21.87 -7.68 6.91
CA ALA A 237 -20.51 -8.16 7.15
C ALA A 237 -20.05 -9.09 6.01
N PRO A 238 -18.74 -9.12 5.69
CA PRO A 238 -18.19 -10.08 4.76
C PRO A 238 -18.41 -11.52 5.25
N VAL A 239 -18.59 -12.45 4.33
CA VAL A 239 -18.47 -13.88 4.64
C VAL A 239 -16.98 -14.19 4.70
N SER A 240 -16.45 -14.44 5.91
CA SER A 240 -15.04 -14.80 6.09
C SER A 240 -14.82 -15.82 7.21
N ILE A 241 -13.62 -16.40 7.22
CA ILE A 241 -13.08 -17.18 8.34
C ILE A 241 -11.71 -16.63 8.71
N VAL A 242 -11.44 -16.60 10.02
CA VAL A 242 -10.16 -16.22 10.59
C VAL A 242 -9.65 -17.38 11.45
N PHE A 243 -8.37 -17.73 11.28
CA PHE A 243 -7.71 -18.79 12.03
C PHE A 243 -6.21 -18.53 12.12
N ARG A 244 -5.49 -19.32 12.92
CA ARG A 244 -4.03 -19.24 13.05
C ARG A 244 -3.35 -20.42 12.36
N SER A 245 -2.14 -20.21 11.84
CA SER A 245 -1.38 -21.26 11.16
C SER A 245 -1.07 -22.48 12.04
N GLY A 246 -1.03 -22.30 13.36
CA GLY A 246 -0.81 -23.38 14.33
C GLY A 246 -2.09 -24.07 14.84
N ASP A 247 -3.27 -23.69 14.35
CA ASP A 247 -4.52 -24.27 14.84
C ASP A 247 -4.65 -25.75 14.41
N ALA A 248 -5.05 -26.60 15.36
CA ALA A 248 -5.22 -28.02 15.10
C ALA A 248 -6.33 -28.29 14.05
N THR A 249 -7.37 -27.46 14.06
CA THR A 249 -8.55 -27.54 13.19
C THR A 249 -8.91 -26.15 12.68
N ILE A 250 -9.42 -26.07 11.46
CA ILE A 250 -9.93 -24.83 10.86
C ILE A 250 -11.46 -24.92 10.82
N ALA A 251 -12.15 -23.90 11.30
CA ALA A 251 -13.60 -23.84 11.18
C ALA A 251 -14.01 -23.66 9.70
N PRO A 252 -15.08 -24.34 9.24
CA PRO A 252 -15.64 -24.09 7.92
C PRO A 252 -16.08 -22.64 7.74
N LEU A 253 -16.03 -22.17 6.47
CA LEU A 253 -16.69 -20.93 6.08
C LEU A 253 -18.15 -20.91 6.57
N PRO A 254 -18.70 -19.74 6.91
CA PRO A 254 -20.15 -19.59 6.97
C PRO A 254 -20.78 -20.00 5.64
N ALA A 255 -22.08 -20.33 5.66
CA ALA A 255 -22.80 -20.70 4.46
C ALA A 255 -22.67 -19.62 3.38
N VAL A 256 -22.38 -20.03 2.15
CA VAL A 256 -22.22 -19.14 0.99
C VAL A 256 -23.45 -19.30 0.09
N ASP A 257 -24.18 -18.22 -0.11
CA ASP A 257 -25.28 -18.19 -1.07
C ASP A 257 -24.72 -18.17 -2.50
N ALA A 258 -25.03 -19.21 -3.29
CA ALA A 258 -24.61 -19.31 -4.68
C ALA A 258 -25.14 -18.13 -5.53
N ALA A 259 -26.30 -17.57 -5.18
CA ALA A 259 -26.85 -16.40 -5.88
C ALA A 259 -26.02 -15.12 -5.64
N ALA A 260 -25.29 -15.06 -4.52
CA ALA A 260 -24.42 -13.95 -4.20
C ALA A 260 -23.03 -14.06 -4.85
N LEU A 261 -22.68 -15.22 -5.43
CA LEU A 261 -21.41 -15.45 -6.14
C LEU A 261 -21.49 -14.97 -7.59
N VAL A 262 -21.64 -13.66 -7.75
CA VAL A 262 -21.64 -13.00 -9.06
C VAL A 262 -20.26 -13.14 -9.71
N GLN A 263 -20.20 -13.06 -11.04
CA GLN A 263 -18.94 -13.11 -11.76
C GLN A 263 -18.12 -11.82 -11.50
N PRO A 264 -16.90 -11.91 -10.97
CA PRO A 264 -16.01 -10.76 -10.80
C PRO A 264 -15.52 -10.27 -12.16
N PRO A 265 -15.01 -9.02 -12.24
CA PRO A 265 -14.31 -8.58 -13.43
C PRO A 265 -13.13 -9.51 -13.71
N THR A 266 -12.91 -9.85 -14.98
CA THR A 266 -11.71 -10.62 -15.33
C THR A 266 -10.45 -9.78 -15.14
N PRO A 267 -9.29 -10.38 -14.89
CA PRO A 267 -8.01 -9.68 -14.86
C PRO A 267 -7.76 -8.83 -16.13
N ALA A 268 -8.17 -9.34 -17.30
CA ALA A 268 -8.07 -8.63 -18.56
C ALA A 268 -8.93 -7.35 -18.59
N MET A 269 -10.14 -7.37 -18.01
CA MET A 269 -10.98 -6.18 -17.89
C MET A 269 -10.33 -5.12 -17.00
N VAL A 270 -9.72 -5.54 -15.88
CA VAL A 270 -9.00 -4.63 -14.98
C VAL A 270 -7.79 -4.01 -15.70
N GLN A 271 -6.99 -4.83 -16.39
CA GLN A 271 -5.85 -4.33 -17.18
C GLN A 271 -6.30 -3.37 -18.29
N ALA A 272 -7.40 -3.67 -18.99
CA ALA A 272 -7.94 -2.79 -20.03
C ALA A 272 -8.48 -1.45 -19.47
N LEU A 273 -9.03 -1.43 -18.25
CA LEU A 273 -9.35 -0.19 -17.56
C LEU A 273 -8.09 0.65 -17.31
N LEU A 274 -7.06 0.07 -16.68
CA LEU A 274 -5.82 0.78 -16.37
C LEU A 274 -5.11 1.28 -17.63
N ALA A 275 -5.11 0.50 -18.71
CA ALA A 275 -4.56 0.91 -20.00
C ALA A 275 -5.26 2.15 -20.58
N ARG A 276 -6.59 2.22 -20.47
CA ARG A 276 -7.35 3.41 -20.91
C ARG A 276 -7.09 4.62 -20.02
N ILE A 277 -6.97 4.43 -18.70
CA ILE A 277 -6.59 5.53 -17.79
C ILE A 277 -5.21 6.07 -18.20
N ASN A 278 -4.26 5.18 -18.46
CA ASN A 278 -2.92 5.56 -18.94
C ASN A 278 -2.95 6.28 -20.29
N ALA A 279 -3.84 5.88 -21.20
CA ALA A 279 -4.03 6.56 -22.48
C ALA A 279 -4.56 8.00 -22.30
N CYS A 280 -5.54 8.20 -21.42
CA CYS A 280 -6.03 9.55 -21.07
C CYS A 280 -4.91 10.44 -20.51
N TYR A 281 -4.11 9.94 -19.56
CA TYR A 281 -3.02 10.74 -18.97
C TYR A 281 -1.79 10.90 -19.87
N ALA A 282 -1.63 10.09 -20.92
CA ALA A 282 -0.59 10.28 -21.93
C ALA A 282 -0.84 11.53 -22.80
N LEU A 283 -2.10 11.98 -22.89
CA LEU A 283 -2.44 13.21 -23.60
C LEU A 283 -1.92 14.44 -22.86
N PRO A 284 -1.40 15.46 -23.56
CA PRO A 284 -1.17 16.79 -23.00
C PRO A 284 -2.44 17.39 -22.39
N LEU A 285 -2.29 18.32 -21.44
CA LEU A 285 -3.42 18.91 -20.71
C LEU A 285 -4.43 19.57 -21.66
N GLU A 286 -3.94 20.31 -22.66
CA GLU A 286 -4.74 21.01 -23.67
C GLU A 286 -5.55 20.07 -24.59
N GLN A 287 -5.23 18.77 -24.60
CA GLN A 287 -6.01 17.76 -25.31
C GLN A 287 -7.01 17.08 -24.38
N ARG A 288 -6.67 16.91 -23.09
CA ARG A 288 -7.57 16.30 -22.09
C ARG A 288 -8.82 17.15 -21.86
N VAL A 289 -8.63 18.47 -21.70
CA VAL A 289 -9.69 19.39 -21.29
C VAL A 289 -9.81 20.62 -22.19
N ASP A 290 -11.04 21.05 -22.45
CA ASP A 290 -11.36 22.32 -23.11
C ASP A 290 -11.65 23.36 -22.02
N SER A 291 -10.59 23.93 -21.46
CA SER A 291 -10.64 24.99 -20.46
C SER A 291 -9.42 25.89 -20.62
N PRO A 292 -9.53 27.20 -20.31
CA PRO A 292 -8.37 28.10 -20.33
C PRO A 292 -7.25 27.58 -19.43
N ILE A 293 -6.04 27.50 -20.00
CA ILE A 293 -4.82 27.16 -19.25
C ILE A 293 -4.24 28.44 -18.66
N ASN A 294 -4.05 28.46 -17.34
CA ASN A 294 -3.47 29.61 -16.65
C ASN A 294 -1.95 29.63 -16.79
N GLN A 295 -1.32 30.71 -16.33
CA GLN A 295 0.14 30.89 -16.40
C GLN A 295 0.94 29.80 -15.66
N ASP A 296 0.33 29.15 -14.66
CA ASP A 296 0.92 28.02 -13.93
C ASP A 296 0.85 26.69 -14.71
N GLY A 297 0.33 26.72 -15.94
CA GLY A 297 0.16 25.54 -16.79
C GLY A 297 -1.04 24.67 -16.39
N ASN A 298 -1.90 25.09 -15.46
CA ASN A 298 -3.06 24.32 -15.04
C ASN A 298 -4.39 24.96 -15.49
N ALA A 299 -5.42 24.14 -15.61
CA ALA A 299 -6.77 24.56 -15.95
C ALA A 299 -7.70 24.56 -14.72
N PHE A 300 -8.80 25.30 -14.80
CA PHE A 300 -9.97 25.12 -13.93
C PHE A 300 -11.16 24.73 -14.79
N GLY A 301 -12.03 23.87 -14.28
CA GLY A 301 -13.14 23.37 -15.07
C GLY A 301 -14.00 22.34 -14.34
N THR A 302 -15.00 21.86 -15.06
CA THR A 302 -15.98 20.87 -14.60
C THR A 302 -15.91 19.62 -15.47
N ALA A 303 -16.67 18.59 -15.12
CA ALA A 303 -16.80 17.36 -15.90
C ALA A 303 -17.10 17.61 -17.39
N ALA A 304 -17.92 18.63 -17.71
CA ALA A 304 -18.25 19.00 -19.09
C ALA A 304 -17.02 19.44 -19.92
N ASN A 305 -15.97 19.93 -19.26
CA ASN A 305 -14.75 20.36 -19.93
C ASN A 305 -13.82 19.18 -20.28
N VAL A 306 -14.08 17.96 -19.83
CA VAL A 306 -13.29 16.78 -20.22
C VAL A 306 -13.76 16.28 -21.59
N VAL A 307 -12.97 16.56 -22.62
CA VAL A 307 -13.39 16.40 -24.03
C VAL A 307 -12.68 15.27 -24.78
N ALA A 308 -11.47 14.88 -24.37
CA ALA A 308 -10.73 13.80 -25.03
C ALA A 308 -11.50 12.46 -24.98
N PRO A 309 -11.72 11.77 -26.11
CA PRO A 309 -12.37 10.45 -26.14
C PRO A 309 -11.71 9.43 -25.19
N GLU A 310 -10.38 9.42 -25.12
CA GLU A 310 -9.58 8.56 -24.25
C GLU A 310 -9.91 8.78 -22.77
N CYS A 311 -10.22 10.01 -22.38
CA CYS A 311 -10.62 10.36 -21.02
C CYS A 311 -12.10 10.14 -20.76
N ARG A 312 -12.96 10.45 -21.74
CA ARG A 312 -14.42 10.31 -21.61
C ARG A 312 -14.83 8.84 -21.46
N THR A 313 -14.20 7.96 -22.22
CA THR A 313 -14.51 6.51 -22.22
C THR A 313 -14.15 5.78 -20.93
N LEU A 314 -13.52 6.46 -19.96
CA LEU A 314 -13.27 5.92 -18.63
C LEU A 314 -14.56 5.80 -17.81
N PHE A 315 -15.54 6.68 -18.04
CA PHE A 315 -16.69 6.86 -17.17
C PHE A 315 -17.95 6.19 -17.74
N VAL A 316 -18.90 5.88 -16.87
CA VAL A 316 -20.19 5.29 -17.27
C VAL A 316 -20.89 6.17 -18.32
N GLY A 317 -21.35 5.56 -19.40
CA GLY A 317 -21.99 6.27 -20.52
C GLY A 317 -21.06 7.20 -21.30
N ASP A 318 -19.74 7.02 -21.17
CA ASP A 318 -18.71 7.88 -21.75
C ASP A 318 -18.91 9.37 -21.38
N ASN A 319 -19.49 9.60 -20.19
CA ASN A 319 -19.80 10.91 -19.66
C ASN A 319 -19.13 11.10 -18.28
N PRO A 320 -18.11 11.97 -18.17
CA PRO A 320 -17.48 12.34 -16.91
C PRO A 320 -18.43 12.86 -15.83
N GLU A 321 -19.61 13.39 -16.19
CA GLU A 321 -20.62 13.86 -15.24
C GLU A 321 -21.25 12.72 -14.43
N ASN A 322 -21.25 11.49 -14.95
CA ASN A 322 -21.79 10.33 -14.26
C ASN A 322 -20.86 9.83 -13.13
N PHE A 323 -19.66 10.37 -13.01
CA PHE A 323 -18.78 10.10 -11.88
C PHE A 323 -19.06 11.09 -10.75
N VAL A 324 -19.65 10.61 -9.66
CA VAL A 324 -19.94 11.40 -8.46
C VAL A 324 -19.32 10.75 -7.23
N ALA A 325 -18.41 11.46 -6.57
CA ALA A 325 -17.80 11.02 -5.33
C ALA A 325 -17.90 12.12 -4.28
N ALA A 326 -18.32 11.75 -3.05
CA ALA A 326 -18.53 12.72 -1.97
C ALA A 326 -19.47 13.89 -2.39
N GLY A 327 -20.56 13.58 -3.08
CA GLY A 327 -21.58 14.53 -3.53
C GLY A 327 -21.13 15.46 -4.66
N ILE A 328 -19.93 15.26 -5.23
CA ILE A 328 -19.30 16.19 -6.16
C ILE A 328 -18.86 15.46 -7.43
N SER A 329 -19.07 16.09 -8.58
CA SER A 329 -18.62 15.60 -9.90
C SER A 329 -17.15 15.92 -10.16
N ILE A 330 -16.60 15.33 -11.23
CA ILE A 330 -15.25 15.65 -11.73
C ILE A 330 -15.06 17.16 -11.95
N GLY A 331 -13.87 17.66 -11.66
CA GLY A 331 -13.48 19.04 -11.96
C GLY A 331 -12.26 19.54 -11.18
N ARG A 332 -11.94 20.83 -11.34
CA ARG A 332 -10.99 21.56 -10.50
C ARG A 332 -11.51 22.98 -10.28
N ALA A 333 -11.68 23.38 -9.02
CA ALA A 333 -12.22 24.69 -8.67
C ALA A 333 -11.11 25.71 -8.35
N ALA A 334 -11.28 26.96 -8.78
CA ALA A 334 -10.35 28.06 -8.49
C ALA A 334 -10.25 28.39 -6.99
N GLY A 335 -11.34 28.22 -6.24
CA GLY A 335 -11.39 28.43 -4.79
C GLY A 335 -10.73 27.32 -3.95
N GLY A 336 -9.98 26.40 -4.56
CA GLY A 336 -9.24 25.34 -3.84
C GLY A 336 -10.09 24.17 -3.35
N ALA A 337 -11.42 24.20 -3.55
CA ALA A 337 -12.30 23.09 -3.20
C ALA A 337 -11.88 21.80 -3.94
N ARG A 338 -11.57 20.76 -3.17
CA ARG A 338 -11.09 19.46 -3.69
C ARG A 338 -12.21 18.73 -4.43
N ARG A 339 -11.95 18.34 -5.68
CA ARG A 339 -12.88 17.60 -6.55
C ARG A 339 -12.24 16.29 -7.03
N PRO A 340 -13.04 15.26 -7.33
CA PRO A 340 -12.50 14.04 -7.91
C PRO A 340 -11.87 14.31 -9.28
N PHE A 341 -10.78 13.60 -9.59
CA PHE A 341 -10.03 13.75 -10.84
C PHE A 341 -9.61 15.20 -11.16
N ASP A 342 -9.30 16.01 -10.13
CA ASP A 342 -8.74 17.36 -10.35
C ASP A 342 -7.41 17.32 -11.12
N SER A 343 -6.72 16.18 -11.08
CA SER A 343 -5.53 15.83 -11.85
C SER A 343 -5.73 15.91 -13.36
N LEU A 344 -6.94 15.68 -13.89
CA LEU A 344 -7.21 15.85 -15.33
C LEU A 344 -6.97 17.29 -15.81
N PHE A 345 -7.13 18.25 -14.90
CA PHE A 345 -7.00 19.69 -15.14
C PHE A 345 -5.61 20.23 -14.79
N ARG A 346 -4.65 19.36 -14.45
CA ARG A 346 -3.30 19.76 -14.06
C ARG A 346 -2.29 19.28 -15.11
N PHE A 347 -1.22 20.04 -15.32
CA PHE A 347 -0.14 19.61 -16.22
C PHE A 347 0.72 18.52 -15.60
N GLY A 348 1.02 18.61 -14.29
CA GLY A 348 1.92 17.70 -13.58
C GLY A 348 1.60 16.19 -13.72
N PRO A 349 0.33 15.76 -13.67
CA PRO A 349 -0.07 14.36 -13.87
C PRO A 349 0.05 13.83 -15.31
N THR A 350 0.58 14.60 -16.27
CA THR A 350 0.80 14.09 -17.63
C THR A 350 1.81 12.95 -17.61
N ASN A 351 1.49 11.86 -18.31
CA ASN A 351 2.19 10.57 -18.28
C ASN A 351 2.12 9.79 -16.95
N LEU A 352 1.16 10.10 -16.07
CA LEU A 352 0.85 9.26 -14.91
C LEU A 352 0.55 7.81 -15.35
N LYS A 353 1.19 6.85 -14.71
CA LYS A 353 1.01 5.41 -14.95
C LYS A 353 0.21 4.77 -13.85
N HIS A 354 -0.67 3.85 -14.23
CA HIS A 354 -1.52 3.06 -13.35
C HIS A 354 -1.29 1.58 -13.66
N ASP A 355 -1.03 0.80 -12.62
CA ASP A 355 -0.80 -0.64 -12.70
C ASP A 355 -1.31 -1.35 -11.43
N ARG A 356 -1.06 -2.66 -11.33
CA ARG A 356 -1.41 -3.49 -10.16
C ARG A 356 -2.87 -3.39 -9.72
N GLY A 357 -3.78 -3.31 -10.69
CA GLY A 357 -5.21 -3.36 -10.42
C GLY A 357 -5.60 -4.69 -9.80
N ASN A 358 -6.31 -4.67 -8.68
CA ASN A 358 -6.86 -5.86 -8.04
C ASN A 358 -8.34 -5.65 -7.69
N PHE A 359 -9.15 -6.68 -7.92
CA PHE A 359 -10.55 -6.69 -7.51
C PHE A 359 -10.70 -7.16 -6.07
N GLU A 360 -11.35 -6.35 -5.24
CA GLU A 360 -11.39 -6.54 -3.78
C GLU A 360 -12.75 -7.01 -3.28
N TYR A 361 -13.83 -6.32 -3.64
CA TYR A 361 -15.20 -6.69 -3.24
C TYR A 361 -16.26 -5.97 -4.08
N PHE A 362 -17.49 -6.47 -4.00
CA PHE A 362 -18.68 -5.82 -4.52
C PHE A 362 -19.32 -4.88 -3.48
N TYR A 363 -19.88 -3.77 -3.96
CA TYR A 363 -20.86 -2.97 -3.26
C TYR A 363 -22.27 -3.56 -3.46
N PRO A 364 -23.26 -3.27 -2.60
CA PRO A 364 -24.60 -3.84 -2.71
C PRO A 364 -25.31 -3.53 -4.04
N ASN A 365 -24.99 -2.40 -4.66
CA ASN A 365 -25.53 -2.00 -5.97
C ASN A 365 -24.87 -2.73 -7.17
N GLY A 366 -23.91 -3.62 -6.92
CA GLY A 366 -23.17 -4.35 -7.95
C GLY A 366 -21.93 -3.63 -8.50
N ASP A 367 -21.68 -2.39 -8.07
CA ASP A 367 -20.39 -1.75 -8.33
C ASP A 367 -19.28 -2.51 -7.60
N ILE A 368 -18.03 -2.29 -8.00
CA ILE A 368 -16.86 -2.98 -7.48
C ILE A 368 -15.83 -2.01 -6.94
N ALA A 369 -15.12 -2.43 -5.89
CA ALA A 369 -13.92 -1.78 -5.41
C ALA A 369 -12.68 -2.41 -6.04
N LEU A 370 -11.83 -1.58 -6.64
CA LEU A 370 -10.55 -1.96 -7.21
C LEU A 370 -9.43 -1.21 -6.48
N THR A 371 -8.41 -1.92 -5.98
CA THR A 371 -7.15 -1.29 -5.57
C THR A 371 -6.23 -1.18 -6.78
N TYR A 372 -5.38 -0.15 -6.82
CA TYR A 372 -4.39 0.04 -7.88
C TYR A 372 -3.20 0.83 -7.35
N ARG A 373 -2.12 0.87 -8.12
CA ARG A 373 -0.97 1.73 -7.87
C ARG A 373 -0.85 2.76 -8.99
N TRP A 374 -0.53 4.01 -8.63
CA TRP A 374 -0.10 5.01 -9.61
C TRP A 374 1.39 5.34 -9.45
N THR A 375 2.03 5.78 -10.54
CA THR A 375 3.40 6.29 -10.57
C THR A 375 3.47 7.51 -11.48
N ASP A 376 3.97 8.63 -10.97
CA ASP A 376 4.18 9.84 -11.76
C ASP A 376 5.52 9.84 -12.51
N VAL A 377 5.76 10.87 -13.33
CA VAL A 377 6.95 10.97 -14.19
C VAL A 377 8.27 11.13 -13.43
N VAL A 378 8.24 11.53 -12.15
CA VAL A 378 9.44 11.65 -11.32
C VAL A 378 9.63 10.42 -10.41
N GLY A 379 8.74 9.44 -10.51
CA GLY A 379 8.80 8.17 -9.79
C GLY A 379 8.11 8.19 -8.42
N ASN A 380 7.32 9.21 -8.10
CA ASN A 380 6.44 9.15 -6.93
C ASN A 380 5.36 8.12 -7.18
N THR A 381 5.00 7.36 -6.15
CA THR A 381 3.97 6.32 -6.26
C THR A 381 3.11 6.28 -5.00
N ASP A 382 1.86 5.87 -5.13
CA ASP A 382 0.99 5.51 -4.01
C ASP A 382 -0.01 4.43 -4.45
N ASN A 383 -0.62 3.76 -3.47
CA ASN A 383 -1.70 2.80 -3.68
C ASN A 383 -3.05 3.45 -3.39
N ASP A 384 -4.01 3.32 -4.29
CA ASP A 384 -5.31 4.00 -4.19
C ASP A 384 -6.46 3.09 -4.69
N VAL A 385 -7.69 3.61 -4.69
CA VAL A 385 -8.92 2.85 -4.94
C VAL A 385 -9.76 3.49 -6.04
N PHE A 386 -10.25 2.65 -6.95
CA PHE A 386 -11.34 3.01 -7.86
C PHE A 386 -12.62 2.28 -7.45
N ASN A 387 -13.75 2.98 -7.64
CA ASN A 387 -15.02 2.31 -7.82
C ASN A 387 -15.28 2.16 -9.32
N ALA A 388 -15.81 1.02 -9.73
CA ALA A 388 -16.13 0.76 -11.12
C ALA A 388 -17.36 -0.13 -11.24
N LYS A 389 -17.89 -0.25 -12.45
CA LYS A 389 -18.92 -1.23 -12.79
C LYS A 389 -18.70 -1.80 -14.18
N VAL A 390 -19.17 -3.00 -14.40
CA VAL A 390 -19.17 -3.60 -15.74
C VAL A 390 -20.37 -3.07 -16.53
N VAL A 391 -20.10 -2.46 -17.68
CA VAL A 391 -21.10 -2.00 -18.66
C VAL A 391 -20.73 -2.62 -19.99
N ASP A 392 -21.61 -3.46 -20.55
CA ASP A 392 -21.41 -4.12 -21.85
C ASP A 392 -20.03 -4.82 -21.97
N GLY A 393 -19.68 -5.60 -20.93
CA GLY A 393 -18.40 -6.34 -20.87
C GLY A 393 -17.17 -5.48 -20.58
N THR A 394 -17.34 -4.18 -20.32
CA THR A 394 -16.26 -3.21 -20.13
C THR A 394 -16.33 -2.59 -18.75
N LEU A 395 -15.22 -2.52 -18.02
CA LEU A 395 -15.17 -1.77 -16.77
C LEU A 395 -15.22 -0.26 -17.03
N LYS A 396 -16.10 0.45 -16.32
CA LYS A 396 -16.24 1.90 -16.35
C LYS A 396 -16.18 2.42 -14.92
N LEU A 397 -15.45 3.51 -14.71
CA LEU A 397 -15.32 4.15 -13.41
C LEU A 397 -16.67 4.71 -12.94
N THR A 398 -16.98 4.40 -11.69
CA THR A 398 -18.08 5.00 -10.93
C THR A 398 -17.50 5.75 -9.74
N GLY A 399 -18.21 6.76 -9.26
CA GLY A 399 -17.86 7.35 -7.99
C GLY A 399 -18.46 6.54 -6.83
N ASN A 400 -18.14 6.92 -5.59
CA ASN A 400 -18.70 6.24 -4.42
C ASN A 400 -20.12 6.67 -4.07
N SER A 401 -20.68 7.68 -4.75
CA SER A 401 -22.02 8.27 -4.49
C SER A 401 -22.28 8.72 -3.04
N ASN A 402 -21.28 8.64 -2.16
CA ASN A 402 -21.33 9.13 -0.80
C ASN A 402 -21.61 10.63 -0.80
N ALA A 403 -22.27 11.15 0.23
CA ALA A 403 -22.54 12.58 0.35
C ALA A 403 -21.29 13.38 0.74
N TYR A 404 -20.41 12.78 1.55
CA TYR A 404 -19.25 13.45 2.13
C TYR A 404 -17.96 12.65 1.95
N ARG A 405 -16.83 13.37 1.88
CA ARG A 405 -15.52 12.73 1.80
C ARG A 405 -15.13 12.24 3.19
N ALA A 406 -15.03 10.93 3.31
CA ALA A 406 -14.55 10.28 4.51
C ALA A 406 -13.83 8.97 4.18
N PHE A 407 -12.91 8.57 5.05
CA PHE A 407 -12.33 7.23 5.02
C PHE A 407 -12.10 6.69 6.43
N VAL A 408 -12.05 5.36 6.53
CA VAL A 408 -11.56 4.62 7.68
C VAL A 408 -10.49 3.68 7.16
N ARG A 409 -9.26 3.81 7.66
CA ARG A 409 -8.13 3.01 7.20
C ARG A 409 -7.40 2.35 8.38
N PRO A 410 -7.06 1.06 8.28
CA PRO A 410 -6.19 0.43 9.25
C PRO A 410 -4.82 1.10 9.23
N GLN A 411 -4.22 1.27 10.40
CA GLN A 411 -2.92 1.91 10.56
C GLN A 411 -2.03 1.09 11.47
N LEU A 412 -0.77 0.98 11.08
CA LEU A 412 0.33 0.63 11.97
C LEU A 412 1.28 1.81 12.10
N GLU A 413 1.76 2.04 13.32
CA GLU A 413 2.62 3.16 13.64
C GLU A 413 3.78 2.71 14.51
N LYS A 414 5.00 3.13 14.19
CA LYS A 414 6.14 3.14 15.10
C LYS A 414 6.53 4.57 15.42
N LYS A 415 6.67 4.89 16.70
CA LYS A 415 7.17 6.18 17.16
C LYS A 415 8.53 5.99 17.83
N ASP A 416 9.46 6.88 17.48
CA ASP A 416 10.81 6.92 18.02
C ASP A 416 11.07 8.33 18.57
N PHE A 417 11.09 8.45 19.89
CA PHE A 417 11.38 9.70 20.58
C PHE A 417 12.89 9.82 20.75
N LEU A 418 13.53 10.58 19.86
CA LEU A 418 14.99 10.56 19.72
C LEU A 418 15.71 10.88 21.04
N LYS A 419 15.17 11.84 21.80
CA LYS A 419 15.71 12.29 23.10
C LYS A 419 15.42 11.35 24.27
N HIS A 420 14.56 10.36 24.06
CA HIS A 420 14.11 9.40 25.07
C HIS A 420 14.20 7.99 24.49
N PRO A 421 15.39 7.37 24.48
CA PRO A 421 15.62 6.10 23.79
C PRO A 421 14.76 4.94 24.30
N ASN A 422 14.22 5.04 25.52
CA ASN A 422 13.25 4.11 26.09
C ASN A 422 11.81 4.35 25.60
N LEU A 423 11.50 5.50 25.01
CA LEU A 423 10.17 5.81 24.49
C LEU A 423 10.10 5.49 22.99
N VAL A 424 10.40 4.25 22.62
CA VAL A 424 10.12 3.74 21.27
C VAL A 424 8.97 2.76 21.39
N TYR A 425 7.92 2.90 20.59
CA TYR A 425 6.77 2.00 20.68
C TYR A 425 6.09 1.77 19.32
N HIS A 426 5.42 0.64 19.22
CA HIS A 426 4.51 0.28 18.13
C HIS A 426 3.07 0.48 18.57
N SER A 427 2.21 0.96 17.69
CA SER A 427 0.76 0.97 17.90
C SER A 427 0.01 0.55 16.65
N ALA A 428 -1.19 0.02 16.85
CA ALA A 428 -2.07 -0.39 15.78
C ALA A 428 -3.51 0.07 16.05
N GLY A 429 -4.24 0.38 14.99
CA GLY A 429 -5.62 0.82 15.07
C GLY A 429 -6.15 1.37 13.76
N TYR A 430 -7.01 2.39 13.83
CA TYR A 430 -7.67 2.98 12.66
C TYR A 430 -7.45 4.48 12.58
N ALA A 431 -7.06 4.96 11.41
CA ALA A 431 -7.12 6.36 11.03
C ALA A 431 -8.51 6.64 10.42
N LEU A 432 -9.22 7.60 11.00
CA LEU A 432 -10.45 8.12 10.45
C LEU A 432 -10.14 9.48 9.83
N SER A 433 -10.80 9.82 8.73
CA SER A 433 -10.74 11.18 8.21
C SER A 433 -12.09 11.56 7.68
N VAL A 434 -12.55 12.74 8.08
CA VAL A 434 -13.74 13.39 7.57
C VAL A 434 -13.34 14.83 7.26
N ASP A 435 -13.59 15.28 6.04
CA ASP A 435 -13.32 16.67 5.67
C ASP A 435 -14.18 17.62 6.53
N ASN A 436 -13.56 18.67 7.05
CA ASN A 436 -14.26 19.75 7.75
C ASN A 436 -14.91 20.68 6.72
N VAL A 437 -16.13 20.34 6.32
CA VAL A 437 -16.89 21.13 5.34
C VAL A 437 -17.40 22.40 6.01
N LEU A 438 -17.10 23.55 5.40
CA LEU A 438 -17.47 24.86 5.91
C LEU A 438 -18.58 25.50 5.06
N SER A 439 -19.50 26.18 5.72
CA SER A 439 -20.45 27.12 5.10
C SER A 439 -20.28 28.48 5.75
N GLN A 440 -20.02 29.52 4.95
CA GLN A 440 -19.73 30.88 5.43
C GLN A 440 -18.64 30.92 6.52
N GLY A 441 -17.61 30.07 6.39
CA GLY A 441 -16.50 29.97 7.33
C GLY A 441 -16.78 29.14 8.60
N SER A 442 -18.00 28.63 8.79
CA SER A 442 -18.37 27.80 9.95
C SER A 442 -18.54 26.34 9.56
N PRO A 443 -18.12 25.37 10.39
CA PRO A 443 -18.38 23.94 10.15
C PRO A 443 -19.86 23.63 9.97
N ILE A 444 -20.20 22.81 8.97
CA ILE A 444 -21.59 22.37 8.75
C ILE A 444 -21.99 21.20 9.66
N PHE A 445 -21.02 20.50 10.24
CA PHE A 445 -21.24 19.36 11.13
C PHE A 445 -21.05 19.77 12.58
N SER A 446 -21.89 19.26 13.46
CA SER A 446 -21.65 19.29 14.91
C SER A 446 -20.77 18.13 15.34
N LYS A 447 -21.01 16.94 14.78
CA LYS A 447 -20.20 15.73 14.99
C LYS A 447 -20.39 14.73 13.86
N VAL A 448 -19.50 13.75 13.79
CA VAL A 448 -19.68 12.50 13.05
C VAL A 448 -19.45 11.34 14.00
N VAL A 449 -20.33 10.34 13.98
CA VAL A 449 -20.22 9.14 14.80
C VAL A 449 -19.88 7.96 13.90
N ALA A 450 -18.75 7.29 14.19
CA ALA A 450 -18.32 6.10 13.49
C ALA A 450 -18.53 4.86 14.36
N THR A 451 -19.19 3.84 13.79
CA THR A 451 -19.47 2.54 14.45
C THR A 451 -19.21 1.38 13.50
N THR A 452 -18.99 0.18 14.04
CA THR A 452 -18.90 -1.06 13.25
C THR A 452 -19.40 -2.25 14.04
N ALA A 453 -20.10 -3.19 13.38
CA ALA A 453 -20.56 -4.42 14.00
C ALA A 453 -19.40 -5.32 14.46
N SER A 454 -18.22 -5.17 13.87
CA SER A 454 -17.00 -5.91 14.28
C SER A 454 -16.47 -5.47 15.65
N LEU A 455 -16.93 -4.33 16.18
CA LEU A 455 -16.54 -3.76 17.47
C LEU A 455 -17.80 -3.28 18.22
N PRO A 456 -18.66 -4.21 18.67
CA PRO A 456 -19.98 -3.87 19.19
C PRO A 456 -19.89 -2.94 20.40
N GLY A 457 -20.76 -1.92 20.43
CA GLY A 457 -20.84 -0.94 21.51
C GLY A 457 -19.71 0.09 21.54
N LYS A 458 -18.85 0.17 20.52
CA LYS A 458 -17.84 1.22 20.39
C LYS A 458 -18.28 2.29 19.40
N GLU A 459 -18.34 3.53 19.90
CA GLU A 459 -18.56 4.73 19.11
C GLU A 459 -17.29 5.57 19.10
N LEU A 460 -16.87 6.00 17.91
CA LEU A 460 -15.81 7.00 17.74
C LEU A 460 -16.46 8.30 17.28
N VAL A 461 -16.33 9.35 18.08
CA VAL A 461 -16.94 10.64 17.79
C VAL A 461 -15.89 11.61 17.29
N LEU A 462 -16.13 12.15 16.10
CA LEU A 462 -15.32 13.19 15.47
C LEU A 462 -16.04 14.54 15.55
N VAL A 463 -15.32 15.61 15.86
CA VAL A 463 -15.84 16.98 15.96
C VAL A 463 -14.98 17.98 15.18
N PRO A 464 -15.54 19.09 14.69
CA PRO A 464 -14.75 20.16 14.08
C PRO A 464 -13.75 20.75 15.07
N ARG A 465 -12.62 21.23 14.54
CA ARG A 465 -11.62 21.97 15.30
C ARG A 465 -11.08 23.12 14.46
N ASP A 466 -11.01 24.30 15.06
CA ASP A 466 -10.54 25.51 14.38
C ASP A 466 -9.14 25.32 13.79
N GLY A 467 -8.94 25.85 12.59
CA GLY A 467 -7.68 25.76 11.86
C GLY A 467 -7.41 24.42 11.18
N LEU A 468 -8.30 23.41 11.31
CA LEU A 468 -8.13 22.11 10.66
C LEU A 468 -9.13 21.89 9.53
N THR A 469 -8.65 21.27 8.45
CA THR A 469 -9.42 20.88 7.27
C THR A 469 -10.09 19.52 7.42
N THR A 470 -9.88 18.83 8.54
CA THR A 470 -10.51 17.56 8.91
C THR A 470 -11.00 17.60 10.35
N LEU A 471 -12.01 16.78 10.66
CA LEU A 471 -12.50 16.60 12.03
C LEU A 471 -11.51 15.78 12.86
N VAL A 472 -11.54 15.95 14.19
CA VAL A 472 -10.68 15.22 15.15
C VAL A 472 -11.51 14.39 16.12
N LEU A 473 -10.93 13.32 16.67
CA LEU A 473 -11.59 12.49 17.67
C LEU A 473 -11.72 13.23 19.01
N THR A 474 -12.69 12.83 19.82
CA THR A 474 -12.88 13.29 21.21
C THR A 474 -12.38 12.27 22.23
N SER A 475 -11.84 12.74 23.36
CA SER A 475 -11.21 11.89 24.39
C SER A 475 -12.14 10.87 25.06
N ASP A 476 -13.42 11.19 25.23
CA ASP A 476 -14.41 10.37 25.93
C ASP A 476 -15.45 9.73 24.99
N GLY A 477 -15.27 9.90 23.67
CA GLY A 477 -16.23 9.44 22.67
C GLY A 477 -17.57 10.18 22.71
N THR A 478 -17.61 11.41 23.24
CA THR A 478 -18.83 12.23 23.25
C THR A 478 -18.64 13.52 22.45
N ALA A 479 -19.74 14.09 21.97
CA ALA A 479 -19.72 15.34 21.20
C ALA A 479 -19.14 16.54 21.97
N ASN A 480 -19.21 16.50 23.30
CA ASN A 480 -18.70 17.55 24.19
C ASN A 480 -17.35 17.19 24.80
N GLY A 481 -16.77 16.04 24.41
CA GLY A 481 -15.46 15.60 24.86
C GLY A 481 -14.35 16.51 24.37
N THR A 482 -13.18 16.41 25.01
CA THR A 482 -12.02 17.23 24.62
C THR A 482 -11.54 16.83 23.22
N PRO A 483 -11.47 17.76 22.24
CA PRO A 483 -10.95 17.46 20.91
C PRO A 483 -9.46 17.12 20.93
N LEU A 484 -9.10 15.98 20.35
CA LEU A 484 -7.75 15.43 20.36
C LEU A 484 -6.88 15.94 19.21
N ASN A 485 -5.62 15.52 19.21
CA ASN A 485 -4.59 15.97 18.27
C ASN A 485 -4.66 15.30 16.90
N SER A 486 -5.35 14.17 16.82
CA SER A 486 -5.47 13.37 15.61
C SER A 486 -6.83 12.68 15.58
N SER A 487 -7.20 12.23 14.38
CA SER A 487 -8.36 11.38 14.14
C SER A 487 -7.97 9.89 14.10
N VAL A 488 -6.87 9.52 14.76
CA VAL A 488 -6.37 8.15 14.86
C VAL A 488 -6.77 7.55 16.20
N TRP A 489 -7.46 6.41 16.15
CA TRP A 489 -7.73 5.59 17.32
C TRP A 489 -6.71 4.47 17.42
N ARG A 490 -5.87 4.51 18.47
CA ARG A 490 -4.89 3.45 18.77
C ARG A 490 -5.55 2.39 19.65
N MET A 491 -5.82 1.24 19.07
CA MET A 491 -6.48 0.13 19.77
C MET A 491 -5.51 -0.59 20.71
N ALA A 492 -4.24 -0.67 20.33
CA ALA A 492 -3.18 -1.26 21.14
C ALA A 492 -1.85 -0.55 20.88
N ALA A 493 -0.99 -0.52 21.90
CA ALA A 493 0.36 -0.01 21.83
C ALA A 493 1.30 -0.78 22.77
N ARG A 494 2.53 -1.01 22.33
CA ARG A 494 3.57 -1.71 23.10
C ARG A 494 4.93 -1.05 22.85
N TYR A 495 5.72 -0.88 23.90
CA TYR A 495 7.10 -0.45 23.76
C TYR A 495 7.89 -1.44 22.89
N ALA A 496 8.88 -0.92 22.16
CA ALA A 496 9.75 -1.74 21.33
C ALA A 496 10.58 -2.71 22.19
N ASP A 497 10.98 -2.27 23.39
CA ASP A 497 11.47 -3.16 24.43
C ASP A 497 10.29 -3.81 25.17
N PRO A 498 10.04 -5.12 25.02
CA PRO A 498 8.94 -5.80 25.70
C PRO A 498 9.14 -5.90 27.22
N ALA A 499 10.35 -5.68 27.74
CA ALA A 499 10.62 -5.66 29.17
C ALA A 499 10.23 -4.34 29.84
N GLN A 500 9.96 -3.29 29.06
CA GLN A 500 9.64 -1.97 29.59
C GLN A 500 8.22 -1.92 30.18
N PRO A 501 8.05 -1.50 31.45
CA PRO A 501 6.74 -1.41 32.07
C PRO A 501 5.95 -0.18 31.60
N GLY A 502 4.63 -0.22 31.84
CA GLY A 502 3.71 0.89 31.55
C GLY A 502 3.13 0.85 30.13
N ASN A 503 2.47 1.94 29.74
CA ASN A 503 1.85 2.05 28.43
C ASN A 503 2.10 3.43 27.79
N PRO A 504 2.36 3.51 26.47
CA PRO A 504 2.48 4.79 25.78
C PRO A 504 1.32 5.78 26.01
N SER A 505 0.11 5.27 26.26
CA SER A 505 -1.06 6.12 26.55
C SER A 505 -0.93 6.97 27.81
N GLN A 506 0.02 6.65 28.71
CA GLN A 506 0.23 7.38 29.96
C GLN A 506 0.90 8.75 29.76
N PHE A 507 1.67 8.92 28.69
CA PHE A 507 2.34 10.19 28.38
C PHE A 507 1.84 10.84 27.08
N GLU A 508 1.23 10.08 26.17
CA GLU A 508 0.59 10.60 24.95
C GLU A 508 -0.89 10.98 25.13
N THR A 509 -1.19 11.78 26.14
CA THR A 509 -2.57 12.14 26.53
C THR A 509 -3.35 12.93 25.48
N GLY A 510 -2.68 13.52 24.50
CA GLY A 510 -3.32 14.23 23.39
C GLY A 510 -3.84 13.34 22.26
N ASN A 511 -3.69 12.01 22.37
CA ASN A 511 -4.08 11.03 21.37
C ASN A 511 -5.08 10.00 21.94
N LEU A 512 -5.96 9.45 21.09
CA LEU A 512 -6.94 8.47 21.54
C LEU A 512 -6.31 7.07 21.61
N PHE A 513 -6.33 6.48 22.81
CA PHE A 513 -6.02 5.08 23.03
C PHE A 513 -7.26 4.35 23.53
N ALA A 514 -7.43 3.09 23.13
CA ALA A 514 -8.43 2.23 23.76
C ALA A 514 -8.08 2.01 25.25
N ALA A 515 -9.11 2.05 26.09
CA ALA A 515 -9.02 1.76 27.51
C ALA A 515 -10.13 0.76 27.90
N PRO A 516 -9.79 -0.49 28.27
CA PRO A 516 -8.46 -1.11 28.15
C PRO A 516 -8.01 -1.24 26.69
N GLN A 517 -6.71 -1.42 26.47
CA GLN A 517 -6.18 -1.74 25.14
C GLN A 517 -6.55 -3.16 24.72
N TYR A 518 -6.69 -3.36 23.41
CA TYR A 518 -6.98 -4.65 22.82
C TYR A 518 -5.76 -5.55 22.85
N THR A 519 -5.97 -6.85 23.08
CA THR A 519 -4.91 -7.86 22.94
C THR A 519 -4.67 -8.21 21.47
N ASP A 520 -3.50 -8.79 21.16
CA ASP A 520 -3.22 -9.29 19.81
C ASP A 520 -4.24 -10.36 19.37
N GLU A 521 -4.77 -11.16 20.30
CA GLU A 521 -5.84 -12.14 20.02
C GLU A 521 -7.15 -11.45 19.62
N GLN A 522 -7.55 -10.40 20.35
CA GLN A 522 -8.78 -9.65 20.04
C GLN A 522 -8.66 -8.92 18.70
N LEU A 523 -7.51 -8.30 18.42
CA LEU A 523 -7.24 -7.66 17.12
C LEU A 523 -7.21 -8.69 15.99
N GLY A 524 -6.60 -9.85 16.23
CA GLY A 524 -6.47 -10.93 15.27
C GLY A 524 -7.83 -11.46 14.78
N LYS A 525 -8.87 -11.42 15.63
CA LYS A 525 -10.24 -11.87 15.34
C LYS A 525 -11.08 -10.89 14.51
N ILE A 526 -10.61 -9.66 14.29
CA ILE A 526 -11.33 -8.70 13.44
C ILE A 526 -11.20 -9.14 11.98
N ALA A 527 -12.31 -9.14 11.24
CA ALA A 527 -12.29 -9.44 9.81
C ALA A 527 -11.59 -8.33 9.01
N ASP A 528 -10.94 -8.68 7.90
CA ASP A 528 -10.22 -7.75 7.05
C ASP A 528 -11.11 -6.64 6.50
N GLN A 529 -12.30 -7.04 6.07
CA GLN A 529 -13.25 -6.16 5.42
C GLN A 529 -14.34 -5.74 6.40
N THR A 530 -13.98 -4.95 7.40
CA THR A 530 -14.95 -4.34 8.33
C THR A 530 -15.78 -3.28 7.64
N VAL A 531 -17.09 -3.28 7.91
CA VAL A 531 -18.02 -2.23 7.46
C VAL A 531 -18.19 -1.21 8.58
N TRP A 532 -17.87 0.03 8.30
CA TRP A 532 -18.01 1.18 9.19
C TRP A 532 -19.18 2.04 8.76
N LYS A 533 -20.12 2.26 9.68
CA LYS A 533 -21.19 3.24 9.53
C LYS A 533 -20.69 4.60 10.02
N LEU A 534 -20.82 5.62 9.17
CA LEU A 534 -20.53 7.02 9.51
C LEU A 534 -21.84 7.80 9.49
N GLU A 535 -22.24 8.33 10.64
CA GLU A 535 -23.45 9.16 10.80
C GLU A 535 -23.06 10.62 11.05
N PHE A 536 -23.49 11.50 10.14
CA PHE A 536 -23.15 12.92 10.09
C PHE A 536 -24.29 13.74 10.67
N PHE A 537 -23.99 14.49 11.74
CA PHE A 537 -24.94 15.34 12.44
C PHE A 537 -24.69 16.79 12.03
N HIS A 538 -25.66 17.43 11.40
CA HIS A 538 -25.53 18.83 10.97
C HIS A 538 -25.63 19.80 12.15
N ALA A 539 -24.78 20.84 12.12
CA ALA A 539 -24.76 21.88 13.15
C ALA A 539 -26.07 22.69 13.21
N ALA A 540 -26.75 22.84 12.08
CA ALA A 540 -28.05 23.51 11.99
C ALA A 540 -29.24 22.63 12.43
N GLY A 541 -29.00 21.36 12.80
CA GLY A 541 -30.05 20.35 12.95
C GLY A 541 -30.57 19.83 11.60
N GLY A 542 -31.52 18.88 11.65
CA GLY A 542 -32.09 18.23 10.47
C GLY A 542 -31.91 16.71 10.47
N GLU A 543 -32.15 16.07 9.33
CA GLU A 543 -31.91 14.64 9.14
C GLU A 543 -30.41 14.36 9.04
N ASN A 544 -29.95 13.35 9.78
CA ASN A 544 -28.56 12.91 9.70
C ASN A 544 -28.30 12.21 8.37
N THR A 545 -27.13 12.45 7.79
CA THR A 545 -26.68 11.66 6.64
C THR A 545 -25.92 10.44 7.14
N VAL A 546 -26.22 9.27 6.59
CA VAL A 546 -25.49 8.03 6.88
C VAL A 546 -24.82 7.55 5.60
N GLN A 547 -23.54 7.17 5.70
CA GLN A 547 -22.83 6.47 4.64
C GLN A 547 -21.90 5.40 5.22
N TYR A 548 -21.49 4.46 4.39
CA TYR A 548 -20.70 3.31 4.80
C TYR A 548 -19.31 3.32 4.18
N VAL A 549 -18.33 2.80 4.93
CA VAL A 549 -16.96 2.58 4.46
C VAL A 549 -16.58 1.15 4.76
N ARG A 550 -16.16 0.40 3.75
CA ARG A 550 -15.66 -0.97 3.92
C ARG A 550 -14.14 -0.99 3.78
N THR A 551 -13.45 -1.51 4.79
CA THR A 551 -11.99 -1.61 4.78
C THR A 551 -11.52 -2.70 3.82
N PHE A 552 -10.26 -2.58 3.37
CA PHE A 552 -9.60 -3.61 2.55
C PHE A 552 -8.79 -4.58 3.40
N SER A 553 -8.45 -4.19 4.63
CA SER A 553 -7.71 -4.97 5.61
C SER A 553 -8.13 -4.53 7.01
N ARG A 554 -7.95 -5.39 8.01
CA ARG A 554 -8.03 -4.98 9.41
C ARG A 554 -6.76 -4.26 9.86
N ALA A 555 -6.85 -3.56 10.99
CA ALA A 555 -5.67 -3.12 11.71
C ALA A 555 -4.79 -4.34 12.05
N PRO A 556 -3.46 -4.26 11.88
CA PRO A 556 -2.61 -5.36 12.29
C PRO A 556 -2.64 -5.54 13.81
N THR A 557 -2.23 -6.71 14.28
CA THR A 557 -1.90 -6.89 15.70
C THR A 557 -0.59 -6.15 15.99
N VAL A 558 -0.28 -5.87 17.25
CA VAL A 558 1.01 -5.25 17.62
C VAL A 558 2.15 -6.24 17.38
N ALA A 559 1.92 -7.54 17.55
CA ALA A 559 2.88 -8.58 17.17
C ALA A 559 3.18 -8.57 15.65
N GLU A 560 2.16 -8.47 14.79
CA GLU A 560 2.36 -8.29 13.33
C GLU A 560 3.09 -6.98 13.00
N ALA A 561 2.74 -5.89 13.69
CA ALA A 561 3.36 -4.58 13.47
C ALA A 561 4.86 -4.57 13.86
N VAL A 562 5.28 -5.41 14.82
CA VAL A 562 6.70 -5.58 15.17
C VAL A 562 7.46 -6.37 14.11
N GLN A 563 6.81 -7.30 13.41
CA GLN A 563 7.45 -8.03 12.30
C GLN A 563 7.65 -7.16 11.05
N THR A 564 6.99 -6.01 10.96
CA THR A 564 7.05 -5.14 9.78
C THR A 564 8.26 -4.19 9.88
N PRO A 565 9.29 -4.33 9.03
CA PRO A 565 10.38 -3.38 9.00
C PRO A 565 9.88 -2.02 8.51
N LEU A 566 10.43 -0.94 9.07
CA LEU A 566 10.06 0.43 8.73
C LEU A 566 11.28 1.24 8.35
N VAL A 567 11.05 2.35 7.67
CA VAL A 567 12.08 3.37 7.42
C VAL A 567 12.75 3.77 8.73
N GLU A 568 14.07 3.93 8.70
CA GLU A 568 14.88 4.37 9.84
C GLU A 568 15.70 5.60 9.44
N LEU A 569 16.06 6.45 10.41
CA LEU A 569 16.99 7.56 10.14
C LEU A 569 18.34 6.99 9.72
N ALA A 570 18.99 7.67 8.77
CA ALA A 570 20.41 7.44 8.55
C ALA A 570 21.17 7.78 9.84
N PRO A 571 22.18 6.97 10.25
CA PRO A 571 22.91 7.20 11.49
C PRO A 571 23.49 8.62 11.64
N ALA A 572 23.97 9.20 10.53
CA ALA A 572 24.49 10.58 10.50
C ALA A 572 23.39 11.60 10.83
N LEU A 573 22.26 11.60 10.10
CA LEU A 573 21.16 12.52 10.36
C LEU A 573 20.58 12.34 11.77
N ARG A 574 20.53 11.11 12.29
CA ARG A 574 20.09 10.88 13.68
C ARG A 574 20.97 11.63 14.69
N ALA A 575 22.28 11.59 14.53
CA ALA A 575 23.22 12.27 15.41
C ALA A 575 23.09 13.80 15.29
N GLU A 576 22.96 14.30 14.07
CA GLU A 576 22.79 15.74 13.78
C GLU A 576 21.49 16.28 14.40
N LEU A 577 20.36 15.60 14.24
CA LEU A 577 19.08 16.00 14.84
C LEU A 577 19.13 16.02 16.38
N LEU A 578 19.85 15.07 17.00
CA LEU A 578 20.04 15.04 18.45
C LEU A 578 20.88 16.23 18.93
N GLN A 579 21.94 16.57 18.19
CA GLN A 579 22.78 17.72 18.49
C GLN A 579 22.04 19.04 18.29
N GLU A 580 21.32 19.21 17.18
CA GLU A 580 20.57 20.44 16.87
C GLU A 580 19.49 20.73 17.92
N THR A 581 18.87 19.68 18.44
CA THR A 581 17.76 19.82 19.38
C THR A 581 18.18 19.70 20.85
N GLU A 582 19.48 19.63 21.14
CA GLU A 582 20.03 19.58 22.49
C GLU A 582 19.61 20.82 23.31
N GLY A 583 19.07 20.60 24.51
CA GLY A 583 18.59 21.69 25.38
C GLY A 583 17.31 22.40 24.91
N VAL A 584 16.72 22.01 23.77
CA VAL A 584 15.50 22.63 23.23
C VAL A 584 14.29 21.71 23.41
N ALA A 585 13.35 22.07 24.28
CA ALA A 585 12.20 21.21 24.58
C ALA A 585 11.22 21.03 23.40
N ARG A 586 11.07 22.05 22.53
CA ARG A 586 10.04 22.10 21.48
C ARG A 586 10.41 21.40 20.16
N GLY A 587 11.64 20.91 20.00
CA GLY A 587 12.16 20.40 18.73
C GLY A 587 13.05 21.43 18.03
N ILE A 588 13.00 21.49 16.69
CA ILE A 588 13.75 22.45 15.88
C ILE A 588 12.99 23.78 15.87
N VAL A 589 13.64 24.89 16.21
CA VAL A 589 13.01 26.23 16.27
C VAL A 589 13.65 27.13 15.21
N PHE A 590 12.82 27.71 14.34
CA PHE A 590 13.32 28.52 13.23
C PHE A 590 13.73 29.93 13.67
N PRO A 591 14.87 30.45 13.16
CA PRO A 591 15.32 31.81 13.42
C PRO A 591 14.53 32.82 12.58
N ALA A 592 14.97 34.09 12.57
CA ALA A 592 14.38 35.11 11.72
C ALA A 592 14.47 34.73 10.23
N PRO A 593 13.41 34.98 9.43
CA PRO A 593 13.44 34.83 7.98
C PRO A 593 14.59 35.60 7.32
N ILE A 594 15.15 35.06 6.24
CA ILE A 594 16.28 35.65 5.51
C ILE A 594 15.82 35.99 4.08
N PRO A 595 15.32 37.22 3.81
CA PRO A 595 14.79 37.56 2.49
C PRO A 595 15.80 37.49 1.34
N SER A 596 17.10 37.64 1.63
CA SER A 596 18.17 37.50 0.64
C SER A 596 18.48 36.05 0.28
N ASP A 597 17.91 35.07 0.99
CA ASP A 597 18.15 33.65 0.79
C ASP A 597 16.82 32.89 0.77
N PRO A 598 16.16 32.77 -0.40
CA PRO A 598 14.88 32.06 -0.56
C PRO A 598 14.83 30.64 0.00
N ASP A 599 15.97 29.92 0.01
CA ASP A 599 16.05 28.53 0.44
C ASP A 599 16.29 28.40 1.96
N ALA A 600 16.62 29.49 2.66
CA ALA A 600 16.82 29.47 4.10
C ALA A 600 15.54 29.15 4.88
N ASN A 601 15.69 28.64 6.10
CA ASN A 601 14.57 28.34 7.01
C ASN A 601 13.49 27.47 6.36
N ASN A 602 13.94 26.48 5.56
CA ASN A 602 13.15 25.34 5.10
C ASN A 602 13.72 24.08 5.74
N ILE A 603 12.99 22.97 5.65
CA ILE A 603 13.44 21.71 6.23
C ILE A 603 14.20 20.95 5.16
N ASP A 604 15.52 20.97 5.22
CA ASP A 604 16.37 20.04 4.48
C ASP A 604 16.58 18.79 5.34
N PHE A 605 15.97 17.68 4.91
CA PHE A 605 16.06 16.39 5.57
C PHE A 605 17.09 15.50 4.86
N SER A 606 18.35 15.92 4.96
CA SER A 606 19.54 15.22 4.50
C SER A 606 20.63 15.32 5.56
N ALA A 607 21.53 14.34 5.61
CA ALA A 607 22.70 14.44 6.49
C ALA A 607 23.75 15.37 5.86
N ASP A 608 24.65 15.90 6.71
CA ASP A 608 25.72 16.82 6.28
C ASP A 608 26.48 16.30 5.06
N GLY A 609 26.76 17.20 4.10
CA GLY A 609 27.35 16.83 2.82
C GLY A 609 26.35 16.27 1.80
N ASN A 610 25.04 16.54 1.99
CA ASN A 610 23.97 16.11 1.10
C ASN A 610 23.86 14.58 1.03
N LEU A 611 24.10 13.92 2.17
CA LEU A 611 23.99 12.47 2.34
C LEU A 611 22.54 12.06 2.63
N ASP A 612 22.29 10.76 2.64
CA ASP A 612 20.96 10.22 2.91
C ASP A 612 20.48 10.63 4.31
N GLY A 613 19.24 11.11 4.41
CA GLY A 613 18.56 11.36 5.67
C GLY A 613 17.85 10.13 6.25
N TRP A 614 17.46 9.17 5.40
CA TRP A 614 16.84 7.93 5.84
C TRP A 614 17.30 6.71 5.04
N VAL A 615 17.10 5.53 5.63
CA VAL A 615 17.32 4.23 5.00
C VAL A 615 16.01 3.46 4.95
N VAL A 616 15.85 2.61 3.93
CA VAL A 616 14.71 1.68 3.82
C VAL A 616 15.26 0.27 3.98
N PRO A 617 15.13 -0.35 5.16
CA PRO A 617 15.58 -1.73 5.38
C PRO A 617 14.91 -2.72 4.42
N GLY A 618 15.55 -3.86 4.19
CA GLY A 618 14.94 -4.95 3.41
C GLY A 618 13.60 -5.37 4.01
N GLY A 619 12.56 -5.46 3.17
CA GLY A 619 11.19 -5.78 3.58
C GLY A 619 10.37 -4.58 4.09
N ALA A 620 10.97 -3.41 4.31
CA ALA A 620 10.22 -2.20 4.62
C ALA A 620 9.58 -1.62 3.35
N LEU A 621 8.36 -1.08 3.49
CA LEU A 621 7.81 -0.20 2.46
C LEU A 621 8.60 1.10 2.42
N ALA A 622 9.05 1.48 1.23
CA ALA A 622 9.61 2.81 1.04
C ALA A 622 8.52 3.87 1.25
N PRO A 623 8.82 4.99 1.93
CA PRO A 623 7.85 6.05 2.13
C PRO A 623 7.42 6.64 0.79
N THR A 624 6.14 7.01 0.72
CA THR A 624 5.51 7.71 -0.41
C THR A 624 5.15 9.15 -0.04
N THR A 625 5.14 9.47 1.26
CA THR A 625 4.97 10.84 1.77
C THR A 625 5.94 11.09 2.92
N PHE A 626 6.51 12.29 2.93
CA PHE A 626 7.27 12.82 4.04
C PHE A 626 6.56 14.08 4.55
N LEU A 627 6.25 14.12 5.84
CA LEU A 627 5.48 15.17 6.50
C LEU A 627 6.18 15.63 7.76
N VAL A 628 6.02 16.91 8.09
CA VAL A 628 6.44 17.50 9.36
C VAL A 628 5.22 17.99 10.12
N SER A 629 5.27 17.91 11.44
CA SER A 629 4.28 18.54 12.32
C SER A 629 4.96 19.46 13.31
N GLY A 630 4.32 20.59 13.57
CA GLY A 630 4.94 21.63 14.37
C GLY A 630 3.95 22.62 14.95
N ARG A 631 4.51 23.72 15.46
CA ARG A 631 3.78 24.85 16.01
C ARG A 631 4.28 26.17 15.44
N GLY A 632 3.37 27.03 15.04
CA GLY A 632 3.70 28.41 14.69
C GLY A 632 4.08 29.24 15.92
N PRO A 633 4.50 30.50 15.72
CA PRO A 633 4.96 31.38 16.81
C PRO A 633 3.92 31.58 17.92
N ASN A 634 2.63 31.58 17.56
CA ASN A 634 1.51 31.71 18.50
C ASN A 634 0.97 30.36 19.00
N ASN A 635 1.78 29.29 18.90
CA ASN A 635 1.49 27.95 19.39
C ASN A 635 0.35 27.20 18.65
N ASN A 636 -0.19 27.77 17.57
CA ASN A 636 -1.09 27.14 16.60
C ASN A 636 -0.38 25.99 15.89
N ARG A 637 -1.11 24.93 15.54
CA ARG A 637 -0.54 23.72 14.92
C ARG A 637 -0.45 23.90 13.41
N PHE A 638 0.55 23.29 12.81
CA PHE A 638 0.66 23.15 11.37
C PHE A 638 1.21 21.78 11.00
N THR A 639 1.00 21.42 9.74
CA THR A 639 1.63 20.27 9.09
C THR A 639 1.98 20.64 7.66
N ASP A 640 3.21 20.37 7.25
CA ASP A 640 3.66 20.50 5.87
C ASP A 640 4.12 19.14 5.35
N SER A 641 3.88 18.86 4.07
CA SER A 641 4.19 17.55 3.51
C SER A 641 4.51 17.60 2.04
N ILE A 642 5.29 16.62 1.60
CA ILE A 642 5.56 16.36 0.19
C ILE A 642 5.36 14.87 -0.11
N THR A 643 4.98 14.58 -1.35
CA THR A 643 5.08 13.22 -1.90
C THR A 643 6.54 12.95 -2.26
N VAL A 644 7.02 11.74 -2.00
CA VAL A 644 8.38 11.32 -2.32
C VAL A 644 8.38 10.04 -3.15
N ARG A 645 9.37 9.93 -4.04
CA ARG A 645 9.63 8.69 -4.80
C ARG A 645 10.17 7.61 -3.87
N THR A 646 9.84 6.36 -4.13
CA THR A 646 10.25 5.22 -3.29
C THR A 646 11.78 5.02 -3.26
N THR A 647 12.50 5.58 -4.23
CA THR A 647 13.97 5.60 -4.28
C THR A 647 14.59 6.81 -3.56
N ALA A 648 13.81 7.77 -3.10
CA ALA A 648 14.33 8.93 -2.37
C ALA A 648 14.88 8.49 -1.02
N ARG A 649 15.97 9.14 -0.60
CA ARG A 649 16.61 8.95 0.71
C ARG A 649 16.88 10.27 1.45
N LYS A 650 16.42 11.38 0.88
CA LYS A 650 16.48 12.75 1.40
C LYS A 650 15.39 13.60 0.75
N ALA A 651 15.02 14.71 1.39
CA ALA A 651 13.94 15.59 0.93
C ALA A 651 14.10 17.01 1.44
N ILE A 652 13.55 17.99 0.72
CA ILE A 652 13.37 19.35 1.23
C ILE A 652 11.88 19.65 1.32
N ILE A 653 11.41 20.11 2.48
CA ILE A 653 10.05 20.65 2.66
C ILE A 653 10.15 22.17 2.76
N TYR A 654 9.58 22.84 1.75
CA TYR A 654 9.36 24.27 1.77
C TYR A 654 8.12 24.61 2.59
N CYS A 655 8.15 25.71 3.34
CA CYS A 655 6.98 26.15 4.12
C CYS A 655 5.79 26.44 3.19
N GLN A 656 4.61 25.89 3.50
CA GLN A 656 3.40 26.12 2.69
C GLN A 656 2.28 26.73 3.56
N PRO A 657 1.98 28.03 3.42
CA PRO A 657 0.90 28.63 4.20
C PRO A 657 -0.44 28.01 3.84
N VAL A 658 -1.26 27.69 4.84
CA VAL A 658 -2.66 27.36 4.64
C VAL A 658 -3.51 28.62 4.77
N ASN A 659 -4.50 28.79 3.89
CA ASN A 659 -5.35 29.98 3.80
C ASN A 659 -6.36 30.08 4.97
N THR A 660 -5.87 30.17 6.20
CA THR A 660 -6.66 30.43 7.42
C THR A 660 -6.08 31.62 8.16
N GLN A 661 -6.92 32.48 8.73
CA GLN A 661 -6.46 33.68 9.45
C GLN A 661 -5.61 33.38 10.69
N SER A 662 -5.70 32.16 11.22
CA SER A 662 -4.90 31.68 12.35
C SER A 662 -3.54 31.14 11.97
N ASP A 663 -3.27 30.94 10.67
CA ASP A 663 -2.00 30.39 10.23
C ASP A 663 -0.91 31.47 10.16
N ASN A 664 0.20 31.22 10.86
CA ASN A 664 1.36 32.07 10.98
C ASN A 664 2.68 31.28 10.94
N HIS A 665 2.63 29.99 10.56
CA HIS A 665 3.82 29.16 10.59
C HIS A 665 4.79 29.49 9.45
N CYS A 666 4.29 30.09 8.36
CA CYS A 666 5.09 30.63 7.28
C CYS A 666 5.14 32.16 7.31
N THR A 667 6.25 32.71 6.85
CA THR A 667 6.42 34.14 6.52
C THR A 667 6.77 34.26 5.05
N GLN A 668 6.07 35.13 4.33
CA GLN A 668 6.39 35.44 2.94
C GLN A 668 7.66 36.32 2.90
N VAL A 669 8.67 35.89 2.15
CA VAL A 669 9.93 36.64 1.98
C VAL A 669 10.10 37.23 0.58
N ALA A 670 9.40 36.69 -0.41
CA ALA A 670 9.30 37.23 -1.77
C ALA A 670 7.99 36.74 -2.44
N PRO A 671 7.63 37.22 -3.65
CA PRO A 671 6.45 36.72 -4.36
C PRO A 671 6.47 35.19 -4.52
N ASN A 672 5.48 34.51 -3.94
CA ASN A 672 5.36 33.05 -3.89
C ASN A 672 6.52 32.29 -3.22
N ILE A 673 7.34 32.96 -2.40
CA ILE A 673 8.43 32.33 -1.64
C ILE A 673 8.16 32.53 -0.15
N TYR A 674 8.12 31.42 0.57
CA TYR A 674 7.82 31.35 1.99
C TYR A 674 8.94 30.63 2.74
N GLN A 675 9.16 31.06 3.97
CA GLN A 675 10.05 30.42 4.94
C GLN A 675 9.26 30.12 6.21
N TYR A 676 9.72 29.17 7.01
CA TYR A 676 9.17 29.01 8.36
C TYR A 676 9.41 30.29 9.17
N ALA A 677 8.36 30.75 9.85
CA ALA A 677 8.36 32.00 10.60
C ALA A 677 9.27 31.91 11.84
N GLN A 678 9.80 33.05 12.28
CA GLN A 678 10.61 33.11 13.50
C GLN A 678 9.85 32.57 14.71
N GLY A 679 10.44 31.60 15.40
CA GLY A 679 9.83 30.98 16.57
C GLY A 679 8.77 29.91 16.25
N ALA A 680 8.49 29.66 14.98
CA ALA A 680 7.87 28.40 14.58
C ALA A 680 8.81 27.25 14.94
N SER A 681 8.25 26.07 15.21
CA SER A 681 9.02 24.90 15.58
C SER A 681 8.48 23.62 14.97
N VAL A 682 9.36 22.74 14.51
CA VAL A 682 9.03 21.37 14.07
C VAL A 682 9.40 20.40 15.18
N SER A 683 8.43 19.59 15.59
CA SER A 683 8.60 18.62 16.68
C SER A 683 8.60 17.18 16.18
N THR A 684 8.04 16.93 15.00
CA THR A 684 7.77 15.58 14.53
C THR A 684 8.06 15.47 13.04
N PHE A 685 8.81 14.44 12.66
CA PHE A 685 8.98 13.99 11.29
C PHE A 685 8.19 12.71 11.08
N VAL A 686 7.43 12.64 10.00
CA VAL A 686 6.49 11.56 9.73
C VAL A 686 6.73 11.03 8.32
N PHE A 687 7.01 9.74 8.25
CA PHE A 687 7.06 9.00 7.01
C PHE A 687 5.82 8.13 6.91
N THR A 688 5.16 8.18 5.76
CA THR A 688 4.04 7.28 5.49
C THR A 688 4.25 6.54 4.18
N ALA A 689 3.86 5.27 4.19
CA ALA A 689 3.62 4.47 3.01
C ALA A 689 2.22 3.84 3.14
N ARG A 690 1.67 3.34 2.03
CA ARG A 690 0.41 2.60 2.04
C ARG A 690 0.60 1.26 1.36
N THR A 691 0.11 0.19 1.98
CA THR A 691 0.09 -1.15 1.36
C THR A 691 -0.93 -1.17 0.20
N ALA A 692 -0.83 -2.16 -0.68
CA ALA A 692 -1.83 -2.36 -1.74
C ALA A 692 -3.26 -2.49 -1.20
N ARG A 693 -3.44 -3.12 -0.02
CA ARG A 693 -4.73 -3.27 0.68
C ARG A 693 -5.01 -2.15 1.68
N GLN A 694 -4.53 -0.94 1.39
CA GLN A 694 -4.90 0.31 2.08
C GLN A 694 -4.59 0.35 3.59
N VAL A 695 -3.53 -0.34 4.03
CA VAL A 695 -2.99 -0.18 5.39
C VAL A 695 -1.98 0.96 5.39
N ASP A 696 -2.24 1.99 6.20
CA ASP A 696 -1.33 3.11 6.38
C ASP A 696 -0.17 2.67 7.30
N VAL A 697 1.05 2.77 6.79
CA VAL A 697 2.29 2.41 7.47
C VAL A 697 3.02 3.69 7.85
N ARG A 698 3.10 3.98 9.15
CA ARG A 698 3.64 5.25 9.64
C ARG A 698 4.86 5.05 10.54
N LYS A 699 5.92 5.80 10.25
CA LYS A 699 7.06 5.96 11.15
C LYS A 699 7.16 7.42 11.57
N ASN A 700 7.24 7.67 12.87
CA ASN A 700 7.45 9.01 13.43
C ASN A 700 8.81 9.08 14.12
N PHE A 701 9.53 10.17 13.89
CA PHE A 701 10.67 10.58 14.70
C PHE A 701 10.28 11.86 15.43
N GLU A 702 10.22 11.75 16.75
CA GLU A 702 9.81 12.83 17.65
C GLU A 702 11.07 13.46 18.23
N VAL A 703 11.26 14.76 18.01
CA VAL A 703 12.45 15.52 18.42
C VAL A 703 12.19 16.50 19.56
N TRP A 704 11.00 16.43 20.17
CA TRP A 704 10.64 17.19 21.36
C TRP A 704 10.88 16.40 22.64
N THR A 705 10.95 17.10 23.78
CA THR A 705 11.20 16.49 25.09
C THR A 705 9.88 16.07 25.74
N VAL A 706 9.74 14.78 26.05
CA VAL A 706 8.62 14.25 26.83
C VAL A 706 8.81 14.60 28.30
N THR A 707 7.85 15.32 28.86
CA THR A 707 7.73 15.48 30.31
C THR A 707 6.89 14.33 30.84
N LEU A 708 7.53 13.36 31.49
CA LEU A 708 6.83 12.27 32.16
C LEU A 708 6.19 12.79 33.47
N PRO A 709 4.98 12.35 33.83
CA PRO A 709 4.33 12.68 35.10
C PRO A 709 5.14 12.30 36.34
#